data_AF-A0A8H4ILN9-F1
#
_entry.id   AF-A0A8H4ILN9-F1
#
_cell.length_a   1.000
_cell.length_b   1.000
_cell.length_c   1.000
_cell.angle_alpha   90.00
_cell.angle_beta   90.00
_cell.angle_gamma   90.00
#
_symmetry.space_group_name_H-M   'P 1'
#
loop_
_entity.id
_entity.type
_entity.pdbx_description
1 polymer ?
#
loop_
_entity_poly.entity_id
_entity_poly.type
_entity_poly.pdbx_seq_one_letter_code
_entity_poly.pdbx_strand_id
1 'polypeptide(L)'
;MSAPADLGVHLVGSVCGVATARDAFIKSSTSFPNRLRRIPDGEPGDRGSNTKDSPSYHKIPSPLFTKPATNHHSFITFQRERVLRPYIPDAIREWTLTTAGPPVPEPTLRTALARLPENIDTGYDTAALSSYAEFRKLRDEGVIAAGTRFQVCLPTATGVMCLVADGWQGALEAVYETALLKVLGRVQAGVPDKRDLAVQIDLASEIATLEGVYYPHCAPYYPDPILPYIVERVRVLAAAVDPDVQLGLHLCYGDVGHEHFTQPRDTGLIVELATAIFKAVGRKVDWLHMPVPKDRDDEAYFLPLRGLELGDTELYLGLVHPGDVEGTERRLRTAEKVLGHRRFGVGTECGMGRTPVEEFESIAKISTAVSSPVGMPAAAVSLAAQDASAAQPNPATASTCQRPNTAPQIPPRSQGDQCADPNQSGKRLPCGAESEQIRLNRDWLASQQLGRARSRPTSHAELSLMFELHFRVAPGCVVSFCKKYDVRAMSNETVQDCFSVFQLPGPKAAEIGTEYTRLPMASSLLLRTNELRLVPPLFDLYLFTPSSLPPPEFSQSTMKSTTLLGLPALASATTHHLFVGTFSGANLYAVEFDDETLALTLAANISAHAAHAWINLSHDKKALYAVEDGGWTSYSVDNTTSLTHTNTLPLTGNCSSDRSIFVLSAHTPPYNVYGDPFSNCGSVLSVDEDGALAAVAQNISYASDSGVHGLALSPDGAYLYSADDSGNSVWTHSVDSSTGLVTELQQLTAPSDGANPRHAAVHAKGNYLYVVLEEANKLAQYRLDAASGLPIFENVTYPLIPESELSSNNDNYWSDDVAVASSGTFLWASSRSRDETLPGYISGYSLSATGAITKQLFLLNTTTSGGSANAVTPAPFSDEFVALTDTQEEFLQIWRYANGTTAEVVARLDLQDGGCCANAVWID
;
A
#
# COMPACT_ATOMS: atom_id res chain seq x y z
N MET A 1 11.38 -16.39 -34.05
CA MET A 1 11.75 -15.29 -33.14
C MET A 1 13.15 -15.58 -32.63
N SER A 2 13.99 -14.58 -32.40
CA SER A 2 15.33 -14.77 -31.82
C SER A 2 15.23 -14.87 -30.30
N ALA A 3 15.76 -15.92 -29.69
CA ALA A 3 15.75 -16.06 -28.24
C ALA A 3 16.63 -14.96 -27.57
N PRO A 4 16.32 -14.55 -26.33
CA PRO A 4 17.17 -13.66 -25.54
C PRO A 4 18.62 -14.15 -25.47
N ALA A 5 19.56 -13.21 -25.64
CA ALA A 5 20.97 -13.50 -25.91
C ALA A 5 21.77 -13.86 -24.65
N ASP A 6 22.49 -14.98 -24.71
CA ASP A 6 23.66 -15.41 -23.91
C ASP A 6 23.55 -15.46 -22.36
N LEU A 7 22.49 -14.94 -21.74
CA LEU A 7 22.31 -14.91 -20.28
C LEU A 7 21.76 -16.21 -19.70
N GLY A 8 21.03 -17.01 -20.49
CA GLY A 8 20.54 -18.33 -20.10
C GLY A 8 19.37 -18.29 -19.11
N VAL A 9 19.38 -19.25 -18.18
CA VAL A 9 18.36 -19.41 -17.12
C VAL A 9 19.00 -19.13 -15.77
N HIS A 10 18.33 -18.36 -14.92
CA HIS A 10 18.66 -18.21 -13.51
C HIS A 10 17.78 -19.11 -12.65
N LEU A 11 18.39 -19.75 -11.65
CA LEU A 11 17.69 -20.59 -10.68
C LEU A 11 17.66 -19.88 -9.33
N VAL A 12 16.45 -19.72 -8.79
CA VAL A 12 16.23 -19.29 -7.41
C VAL A 12 16.17 -20.56 -6.54
N GLY A 13 17.13 -20.73 -5.62
CA GLY A 13 17.17 -21.86 -4.69
C GLY A 13 17.24 -23.26 -5.32
N SER A 14 17.07 -24.29 -4.48
CA SER A 14 17.12 -25.71 -4.88
C SER A 14 15.89 -26.15 -5.69
N VAL A 15 16.00 -27.29 -6.38
CA VAL A 15 14.94 -27.90 -7.21
C VAL A 15 14.15 -28.97 -6.43
N CYS A 16 12.88 -29.18 -6.77
CA CYS A 16 12.03 -30.16 -6.09
C CYS A 16 12.28 -31.62 -6.52
N GLY A 17 11.80 -32.57 -5.70
CA GLY A 17 11.73 -33.99 -6.05
C GLY A 17 13.06 -34.75 -6.00
N VAL A 18 14.03 -34.28 -5.22
CA VAL A 18 15.38 -34.84 -5.09
C VAL A 18 15.81 -34.90 -3.62
N ALA A 19 16.60 -35.92 -3.25
CA ALA A 19 16.94 -36.24 -1.86
C ALA A 19 18.39 -35.89 -1.46
N THR A 20 19.26 -35.56 -2.42
CA THR A 20 20.64 -35.13 -2.16
C THR A 20 21.02 -33.92 -3.02
N ALA A 21 21.99 -33.12 -2.58
CA ALA A 21 22.51 -32.00 -3.37
C ALA A 21 23.10 -32.47 -4.70
N ARG A 22 23.73 -33.66 -4.71
CA ARG A 22 24.21 -34.31 -5.94
C ARG A 22 23.07 -34.54 -6.93
N ASP A 23 21.92 -35.04 -6.47
CA ASP A 23 20.74 -35.25 -7.32
C ASP A 23 20.15 -33.91 -7.80
N ALA A 24 20.13 -32.87 -6.95
CA ALA A 24 19.69 -31.52 -7.31
C ALA A 24 20.57 -30.90 -8.41
N PHE A 25 21.89 -31.06 -8.31
CA PHE A 25 22.85 -30.62 -9.31
C PHE A 25 22.75 -31.40 -10.62
N ILE A 26 22.60 -32.72 -10.56
CA ILE A 26 22.37 -33.57 -11.74
C ILE A 26 21.08 -33.12 -12.44
N LYS A 27 19.95 -33.07 -11.71
CA LYS A 27 18.64 -32.67 -12.25
C LYS A 27 18.70 -31.27 -12.88
N SER A 28 19.28 -30.29 -12.19
CA SER A 28 19.45 -28.93 -12.73
C SER A 28 20.30 -28.94 -14.02
N SER A 29 21.41 -29.65 -14.05
CA SER A 29 22.32 -29.67 -15.21
C SER A 29 21.72 -30.40 -16.41
N THR A 30 20.94 -31.47 -16.20
CA THR A 30 20.25 -32.20 -17.26
C THR A 30 19.02 -31.45 -17.79
N SER A 31 18.30 -30.71 -16.94
CA SER A 31 17.09 -29.97 -17.30
C SER A 31 17.38 -28.62 -17.96
N PHE A 32 18.54 -28.02 -17.68
CA PHE A 32 18.97 -26.73 -18.24
C PHE A 32 20.37 -26.85 -18.91
N PRO A 33 20.56 -27.73 -19.91
CA PRO A 33 21.87 -28.10 -20.42
C PRO A 33 22.62 -26.91 -21.03
N ASN A 34 23.80 -26.62 -20.47
CA ASN A 34 24.65 -25.47 -20.80
C ASN A 34 23.95 -24.09 -20.67
N ARG A 35 22.90 -23.96 -19.84
CA ARG A 35 22.11 -22.71 -19.71
C ARG A 35 22.28 -22.00 -18.37
N LEU A 36 23.05 -22.57 -17.44
CA LEU A 36 23.19 -22.08 -16.07
C LEU A 36 24.55 -21.39 -15.85
N ARG A 37 24.55 -20.08 -15.60
CA ARG A 37 25.74 -19.35 -15.11
C ARG A 37 26.06 -19.71 -13.66
N ARG A 38 25.03 -19.97 -12.88
CA ARG A 38 25.05 -20.25 -11.45
C ARG A 38 24.10 -21.42 -11.17
N ILE A 39 24.48 -22.31 -10.26
CA ILE A 39 23.62 -23.35 -9.70
C ILE A 39 23.56 -23.10 -8.19
N PRO A 40 22.38 -22.80 -7.61
CA PRO A 40 22.17 -22.75 -6.16
C PRO A 40 22.67 -24.03 -5.49
N ASP A 41 23.18 -23.91 -4.26
CA ASP A 41 23.83 -24.94 -3.44
C ASP A 41 23.04 -26.25 -3.19
N GLY A 42 21.84 -26.38 -3.77
CA GLY A 42 21.18 -27.65 -3.97
C GLY A 42 20.62 -28.24 -2.68
N GLU A 43 20.27 -27.39 -1.69
CA GLU A 43 19.62 -27.77 -0.43
C GLU A 43 18.76 -29.04 -0.58
N PRO A 44 19.20 -30.20 -0.05
CA PRO A 44 18.48 -31.45 -0.20
C PRO A 44 17.31 -31.50 0.79
N GLY A 45 16.15 -31.09 0.30
CA GLY A 45 14.93 -31.00 1.10
C GLY A 45 14.31 -32.35 1.44
N ASP A 46 14.88 -33.11 2.39
CA ASP A 46 14.01 -33.94 3.25
C ASP A 46 13.23 -33.02 4.21
N ARG A 47 12.20 -32.37 3.65
CA ARG A 47 11.26 -31.54 4.42
C ARG A 47 10.22 -32.40 5.17
N GLY A 48 10.30 -33.72 5.06
CA GLY A 48 9.37 -34.72 5.60
C GLY A 48 10.05 -35.80 6.44
N SER A 49 11.08 -35.43 7.21
CA SER A 49 11.89 -36.38 7.99
C SER A 49 11.03 -37.28 8.88
N ASN A 50 11.13 -38.59 8.69
CA ASN A 50 10.30 -39.62 9.35
C ASN A 50 10.69 -39.88 10.83
N THR A 51 10.89 -38.82 11.62
CA THR A 51 11.00 -38.91 13.09
C THR A 51 9.63 -39.22 13.69
N LYS A 52 9.35 -40.50 13.92
CA LYS A 52 8.06 -41.00 14.45
C LYS A 52 7.73 -40.51 15.87
N ASP A 53 8.68 -39.87 16.54
CA ASP A 53 8.65 -39.54 17.96
C ASP A 53 8.41 -38.04 18.26
N SER A 54 7.84 -37.29 17.30
CA SER A 54 7.36 -35.92 17.51
C SER A 54 5.84 -35.91 17.75
N PRO A 55 5.36 -35.95 19.01
CA PRO A 55 3.93 -35.96 19.29
C PRO A 55 3.27 -34.61 18.93
N SER A 56 2.08 -34.70 18.34
CA SER A 56 1.05 -33.65 18.30
C SER A 56 1.49 -32.22 17.93
N TYR A 57 1.53 -31.92 16.63
CA TYR A 57 1.02 -30.65 16.13
C TYR A 57 -0.23 -30.91 15.28
N HIS A 58 -1.29 -30.13 15.51
CA HIS A 58 -2.57 -30.25 14.82
C HIS A 58 -2.83 -29.03 13.94
N LYS A 59 -3.79 -29.19 13.02
CA LYS A 59 -4.24 -28.16 12.09
C LYS A 59 -4.56 -26.86 12.82
N ILE A 60 -3.92 -25.76 12.43
CA ILE A 60 -4.36 -24.40 12.75
C ILE A 60 -5.03 -23.86 11.49
N PRO A 61 -6.34 -23.55 11.50
CA PRO A 61 -6.96 -22.78 10.43
C PRO A 61 -6.60 -21.29 10.59
N SER A 62 -6.27 -20.62 9.49
CA SER A 62 -6.33 -19.15 9.39
C SER A 62 -7.35 -18.80 8.29
N PRO A 63 -8.02 -17.64 8.37
CA PRO A 63 -9.03 -17.25 7.38
C PRO A 63 -8.46 -17.04 5.97
N LEU A 64 -7.13 -16.87 5.83
CA LEU A 64 -6.45 -16.77 4.53
C LEU A 64 -6.08 -18.13 3.91
N PHE A 65 -6.22 -19.25 4.64
CA PHE A 65 -5.76 -20.57 4.17
C PHE A 65 -6.91 -21.56 3.98
N THR A 66 -7.51 -21.54 2.79
CA THR A 66 -8.60 -22.46 2.38
C THR A 66 -8.15 -23.91 2.18
N LYS A 67 -6.84 -24.19 2.18
CA LYS A 67 -6.25 -25.54 2.10
C LYS A 67 -5.32 -25.77 3.30
N PRO A 68 -5.35 -26.97 3.93
CA PRO A 68 -4.39 -27.31 4.97
C PRO A 68 -2.99 -27.47 4.37
N ALA A 69 -2.02 -26.69 4.85
CA ALA A 69 -0.64 -26.79 4.43
C ALA A 69 -0.10 -28.22 4.66
N THR A 70 0.51 -28.81 3.62
CA THR A 70 1.26 -30.06 3.75
C THR A 70 2.58 -29.83 4.48
N ASN A 71 3.17 -30.90 5.03
CA ASN A 71 4.34 -30.83 5.92
C ASN A 71 5.63 -30.41 5.19
N HIS A 72 5.78 -29.13 4.85
CA HIS A 72 6.93 -28.57 4.14
C HIS A 72 7.52 -27.38 4.89
N HIS A 73 8.41 -27.65 5.84
CA HIS A 73 9.13 -26.63 6.58
C HIS A 73 10.03 -25.80 5.63
N SER A 74 9.97 -24.46 5.72
CA SER A 74 10.92 -23.57 5.04
C SER A 74 12.24 -23.46 5.81
N PHE A 75 13.33 -23.08 5.13
CA PHE A 75 14.63 -22.93 5.80
C PHE A 75 14.62 -21.78 6.84
N ILE A 76 13.87 -20.70 6.57
CA ILE A 76 13.66 -19.60 7.54
C ILE A 76 12.89 -20.12 8.77
N THR A 77 11.89 -20.98 8.57
CA THR A 77 11.20 -21.67 9.68
C THR A 77 12.17 -22.57 10.46
N PHE A 78 13.09 -23.27 9.80
CA PHE A 78 14.14 -24.04 10.49
C PHE A 78 15.00 -23.15 11.40
N GLN A 79 15.35 -21.92 10.99
CA GLN A 79 16.09 -20.98 11.85
C GLN A 79 15.33 -20.67 13.14
N ARG A 80 14.03 -20.33 13.06
CA ARG A 80 13.18 -20.15 14.25
C ARG A 80 13.13 -21.41 15.13
N GLU A 81 12.78 -22.54 14.53
CA GLU A 81 12.42 -23.78 15.23
C GLU A 81 13.62 -24.54 15.82
N ARG A 82 14.78 -24.49 15.15
CA ARG A 82 15.97 -25.31 15.49
C ARG A 82 17.18 -24.49 15.94
N VAL A 83 17.28 -23.22 15.57
CA VAL A 83 18.44 -22.38 15.90
C VAL A 83 18.12 -21.41 17.04
N LEU A 84 16.93 -20.80 17.07
CA LEU A 84 16.54 -19.85 18.12
C LEU A 84 15.79 -20.49 19.29
N ARG A 85 14.72 -21.27 19.04
CA ARG A 85 13.87 -21.85 20.11
C ARG A 85 14.63 -22.62 21.22
N PRO A 86 15.70 -23.41 20.95
CA PRO A 86 16.38 -24.16 22.01
C PRO A 86 17.01 -23.31 23.12
N TYR A 87 17.34 -22.05 22.84
CA TYR A 87 18.00 -21.14 23.79
C TYR A 87 17.04 -20.08 24.36
N ILE A 88 16.16 -19.56 23.51
CA ILE A 88 15.26 -18.45 23.79
C ILE A 88 13.81 -18.80 23.39
N PRO A 89 13.19 -19.82 24.00
CA PRO A 89 11.80 -20.20 23.66
C PRO A 89 10.81 -19.05 23.90
N ASP A 90 11.11 -18.19 24.87
CA ASP A 90 10.37 -16.97 25.22
C ASP A 90 10.28 -15.94 24.06
N ALA A 91 11.17 -16.04 23.07
CA ALA A 91 11.21 -15.19 21.88
C ALA A 91 10.44 -15.80 20.67
N ILE A 92 9.77 -16.93 20.85
CA ILE A 92 9.14 -17.70 19.76
C ILE A 92 7.63 -17.70 19.91
N ARG A 93 6.94 -17.03 18.98
CA ARG A 93 5.48 -16.84 18.98
C ARG A 93 4.72 -18.15 18.70
N GLU A 94 3.55 -18.31 19.31
CA GLU A 94 2.47 -19.12 18.72
C GLU A 94 1.70 -18.27 17.68
N TRP A 95 1.26 -18.87 16.58
CA TRP A 95 0.77 -18.18 15.38
C TRP A 95 -0.61 -17.49 15.51
N THR A 96 -1.11 -17.25 16.73
CA THR A 96 -2.50 -16.89 17.03
C THR A 96 -2.71 -15.42 17.44
N LEU A 97 -1.63 -14.66 17.66
CA LEU A 97 -1.69 -13.26 18.12
C LEU A 97 -1.32 -12.31 16.97
N THR A 98 -2.26 -11.49 16.51
CA THR A 98 -2.05 -10.47 15.45
C THR A 98 -1.58 -9.11 15.97
N THR A 99 -1.74 -8.82 17.26
CA THR A 99 -1.35 -7.54 17.89
C THR A 99 0.15 -7.45 18.20
N ALA A 100 0.69 -6.23 18.22
CA ALA A 100 2.04 -6.00 18.73
C ALA A 100 2.11 -6.34 20.23
N GLY A 101 3.04 -7.23 20.61
CA GLY A 101 3.34 -7.50 22.01
C GLY A 101 3.94 -6.28 22.73
N PRO A 102 3.68 -6.08 24.03
CA PRO A 102 4.30 -4.99 24.78
C PRO A 102 5.83 -5.16 24.81
N PRO A 103 6.63 -4.07 24.76
CA PRO A 103 8.09 -4.15 24.73
C PRO A 103 8.65 -5.00 25.88
N VAL A 104 9.49 -5.99 25.53
CA VAL A 104 10.09 -6.89 26.51
C VAL A 104 11.02 -6.10 27.42
N PRO A 105 10.85 -6.15 28.77
CA PRO A 105 11.69 -5.38 29.68
C PRO A 105 13.18 -5.70 29.51
N GLU A 106 14.01 -4.67 29.41
CA GLU A 106 15.47 -4.77 29.22
C GLU A 106 16.19 -5.77 30.16
N PRO A 107 15.84 -5.92 31.47
CA PRO A 107 16.40 -6.98 32.30
C PRO A 107 16.05 -8.41 31.81
N THR A 108 14.86 -8.60 31.27
CA THR A 108 14.39 -9.87 30.68
C THR A 108 15.15 -10.17 29.39
N LEU A 109 15.26 -9.19 28.49
CA LEU A 109 16.07 -9.30 27.27
C LEU A 109 17.49 -9.75 27.59
N ARG A 110 18.22 -9.01 28.45
CA ARG A 110 19.59 -9.37 28.84
C ARG A 110 19.70 -10.77 29.47
N THR A 111 18.74 -11.17 30.29
CA THR A 111 18.73 -12.50 30.94
C THR A 111 18.50 -13.64 29.96
N ALA A 112 17.71 -13.41 28.90
CA ALA A 112 17.43 -14.40 27.87
C ALA A 112 18.51 -14.44 26.77
N LEU A 113 19.04 -13.28 26.35
CA LEU A 113 20.19 -13.20 25.43
C LEU A 113 21.42 -13.91 25.99
N ALA A 114 21.64 -13.86 27.31
CA ALA A 114 22.70 -14.60 27.99
C ALA A 114 22.56 -16.14 27.94
N ARG A 115 21.47 -16.68 27.38
CA ARG A 115 21.30 -18.12 27.09
C ARG A 115 21.76 -18.53 25.68
N LEU A 116 21.94 -17.56 24.77
CA LEU A 116 22.43 -17.84 23.43
C LEU A 116 23.92 -18.22 23.45
N PRO A 117 24.36 -19.12 22.56
CA PRO A 117 25.78 -19.38 22.39
C PRO A 117 26.48 -18.18 21.73
N GLU A 118 27.72 -17.91 22.12
CA GLU A 118 28.60 -16.89 21.52
C GLU A 118 28.76 -17.05 19.99
N ASN A 119 28.55 -18.28 19.51
CA ASN A 119 28.46 -18.61 18.11
C ASN A 119 27.17 -19.39 17.88
N ILE A 120 26.13 -18.68 17.40
CA ILE A 120 24.91 -19.29 16.88
C ILE A 120 25.29 -20.08 15.62
N ASP A 121 24.98 -21.37 15.61
CA ASP A 121 25.10 -22.23 14.42
C ASP A 121 23.79 -22.19 13.65
N THR A 122 23.82 -21.54 12.48
CA THR A 122 22.67 -21.41 11.58
C THR A 122 22.61 -22.53 10.52
N GLY A 123 23.63 -23.39 10.43
CA GLY A 123 23.70 -24.48 9.44
C GLY A 123 23.96 -24.10 7.98
N TYR A 124 23.74 -22.84 7.56
CA TYR A 124 23.97 -22.37 6.18
C TYR A 124 25.37 -22.70 5.63
N ASP A 125 26.43 -22.45 6.41
CA ASP A 125 27.81 -22.72 6.03
C ASP A 125 28.09 -24.23 5.90
N THR A 126 27.53 -25.02 6.81
CA THR A 126 27.66 -26.48 6.85
C THR A 126 26.94 -27.13 5.66
N ALA A 127 25.75 -26.64 5.31
CA ALA A 127 25.02 -27.05 4.12
C ALA A 127 25.80 -26.70 2.84
N ALA A 128 26.17 -25.42 2.68
CA ALA A 128 26.90 -24.93 1.51
C ALA A 128 28.24 -25.66 1.29
N LEU A 129 29.06 -25.83 2.34
CA LEU A 129 30.36 -26.49 2.21
C LEU A 129 30.26 -28.00 1.96
N SER A 130 29.21 -28.67 2.49
CA SER A 130 28.90 -30.05 2.15
C SER A 130 28.50 -30.19 0.68
N SER A 131 27.59 -29.34 0.22
CA SER A 131 27.13 -29.29 -1.18
C SER A 131 28.24 -28.95 -2.17
N TYR A 132 29.12 -28.00 -1.85
CA TYR A 132 30.24 -27.61 -2.70
C TYR A 132 31.19 -28.78 -3.01
N ALA A 133 31.34 -29.74 -2.10
CA ALA A 133 32.13 -30.94 -2.32
C ALA A 133 31.54 -31.87 -3.39
N GLU A 134 30.21 -31.94 -3.55
CA GLU A 134 29.56 -32.66 -4.66
C GLU A 134 29.51 -31.84 -5.94
N PHE A 135 29.29 -30.51 -5.84
CA PHE A 135 29.36 -29.60 -6.98
C PHE A 135 30.69 -29.74 -7.73
N ARG A 136 31.82 -29.71 -7.02
CA ARG A 136 33.14 -29.88 -7.65
C ARG A 136 33.30 -31.24 -8.32
N LYS A 137 32.92 -32.34 -7.65
CA LYS A 137 32.95 -33.69 -8.26
C LYS A 137 32.16 -33.74 -9.56
N LEU A 138 30.91 -33.25 -9.56
CA LEU A 138 30.07 -33.25 -10.76
C LEU A 138 30.59 -32.35 -11.87
N ARG A 139 31.32 -31.28 -11.55
CA ARG A 139 32.00 -30.44 -12.56
C ARG A 139 33.26 -31.10 -13.12
N ASP A 140 34.04 -31.77 -12.28
CA ASP A 140 35.22 -32.56 -12.68
C ASP A 140 34.82 -33.82 -13.47
N GLU A 141 33.64 -34.40 -13.18
CA GLU A 141 32.95 -35.46 -13.94
C GLU A 141 32.33 -34.94 -15.25
N GLY A 142 32.27 -33.62 -15.48
CA GLY A 142 31.70 -33.00 -16.69
C GLY A 142 30.16 -32.96 -16.75
N VAL A 143 29.47 -33.26 -15.65
CA VAL A 143 28.00 -33.17 -15.51
C VAL A 143 27.56 -31.71 -15.35
N ILE A 144 28.29 -30.95 -14.53
CA ILE A 144 28.14 -29.49 -14.43
C ILE A 144 29.11 -28.85 -15.43
N ALA A 145 28.65 -27.85 -16.19
CA ALA A 145 29.49 -27.16 -17.15
C ALA A 145 30.63 -26.40 -16.45
N ALA A 146 31.84 -26.44 -17.03
CA ALA A 146 33.06 -25.92 -16.38
C ALA A 146 33.02 -24.42 -16.05
N GLY A 147 32.20 -23.63 -16.77
CA GLY A 147 32.00 -22.20 -16.53
C GLY A 147 30.88 -21.85 -15.54
N THR A 148 30.15 -22.84 -15.02
CA THR A 148 29.07 -22.63 -14.03
C THR A 148 29.66 -22.44 -12.64
N ARG A 149 29.08 -21.52 -11.87
CA ARG A 149 29.42 -21.23 -10.46
C ARG A 149 28.48 -21.92 -9.47
N PHE A 150 29.01 -22.19 -8.29
CA PHE A 150 28.28 -22.60 -7.10
C PHE A 150 27.68 -21.36 -6.42
N GLN A 151 26.35 -21.30 -6.27
CA GLN A 151 25.65 -20.15 -5.68
C GLN A 151 25.14 -20.50 -4.28
N VAL A 152 25.57 -19.74 -3.27
CA VAL A 152 25.01 -19.80 -1.91
C VAL A 152 23.97 -18.69 -1.77
N CYS A 153 22.80 -19.03 -1.23
CA CYS A 153 21.72 -18.05 -1.00
C CYS A 153 21.61 -17.77 0.51
N LEU A 154 21.63 -16.51 0.91
CA LEU A 154 21.50 -16.08 2.30
C LEU A 154 20.41 -15.02 2.43
N PRO A 155 19.53 -15.10 3.45
CA PRO A 155 18.70 -13.98 3.80
C PRO A 155 19.53 -12.92 4.54
N THR A 156 18.95 -11.73 4.65
CA THR A 156 19.22 -10.74 5.69
C THR A 156 18.95 -11.29 7.10
N ALA A 157 19.42 -10.60 8.15
CA ALA A 157 18.98 -10.89 9.52
C ALA A 157 17.50 -10.55 9.73
N THR A 158 17.04 -9.44 9.14
CA THR A 158 15.64 -8.99 9.09
C THR A 158 14.70 -10.05 8.49
N GLY A 159 15.17 -10.81 7.51
CA GLY A 159 14.47 -11.95 6.90
C GLY A 159 14.17 -13.11 7.85
N VAL A 160 14.86 -13.20 8.99
CA VAL A 160 14.59 -14.16 10.07
C VAL A 160 13.82 -13.50 11.22
N MET A 161 14.01 -12.19 11.47
CA MET A 161 13.33 -11.46 12.55
C MET A 161 11.80 -11.42 12.39
N CYS A 162 11.26 -11.47 11.18
CA CYS A 162 9.81 -11.59 10.95
C CYS A 162 9.18 -12.90 11.46
N LEU A 163 9.99 -13.89 11.88
CA LEU A 163 9.52 -15.13 12.52
C LEU A 163 9.74 -15.14 14.04
N VAL A 164 10.20 -14.04 14.63
CA VAL A 164 10.48 -13.84 16.06
C VAL A 164 9.33 -13.06 16.72
N ALA A 165 9.09 -13.26 18.02
CA ALA A 165 8.05 -12.55 18.76
C ALA A 165 8.38 -11.07 18.99
N ASP A 166 7.34 -10.24 19.18
CA ASP A 166 7.50 -8.78 19.27
C ASP A 166 8.30 -8.31 20.48
N GLY A 167 9.04 -7.22 20.29
CA GLY A 167 9.93 -6.65 21.30
C GLY A 167 11.26 -7.41 21.44
N TRP A 168 11.44 -8.53 20.76
CA TRP A 168 12.71 -9.27 20.72
C TRP A 168 13.55 -8.97 19.47
N GLN A 169 12.92 -8.59 18.35
CA GLN A 169 13.58 -8.52 17.03
C GLN A 169 14.83 -7.63 17.03
N GLY A 170 14.71 -6.37 17.47
CA GLY A 170 15.83 -5.43 17.53
C GLY A 170 16.96 -5.81 18.50
N ALA A 171 16.67 -6.68 19.48
CA ALA A 171 17.67 -7.21 20.41
C ALA A 171 18.39 -8.46 19.88
N LEU A 172 17.81 -9.14 18.88
CA LEU A 172 18.33 -10.37 18.28
C LEU A 172 18.97 -10.15 16.91
N GLU A 173 18.55 -9.12 16.16
CA GLU A 173 19.05 -8.82 14.81
C GLU A 173 20.57 -8.76 14.76
N ALA A 174 21.21 -7.89 15.55
CA ALA A 174 22.67 -7.72 15.52
C ALA A 174 23.43 -9.01 15.91
N VAL A 175 22.84 -9.87 16.75
CA VAL A 175 23.41 -11.18 17.11
C VAL A 175 23.32 -12.15 15.94
N TYR A 176 22.19 -12.13 15.22
CA TYR A 176 21.95 -13.01 14.07
C TYR A 176 22.68 -12.54 12.81
N GLU A 177 22.78 -11.22 12.56
CA GLU A 177 23.63 -10.63 11.53
C GLU A 177 25.09 -10.99 11.75
N THR A 178 25.58 -10.91 12.99
CA THR A 178 26.92 -11.38 13.37
C THR A 178 27.11 -12.87 13.05
N ALA A 179 26.07 -13.70 13.15
CA ALA A 179 26.13 -15.12 12.76
C ALA A 179 26.16 -15.30 11.23
N LEU A 180 25.34 -14.56 10.47
CA LEU A 180 25.35 -14.56 9.00
C LEU A 180 26.69 -14.07 8.42
N LEU A 181 27.31 -13.06 9.02
CA LEU A 181 28.66 -12.60 8.65
C LEU A 181 29.73 -13.66 8.93
N LYS A 182 29.61 -14.41 10.04
CA LYS A 182 30.48 -15.58 10.34
C LYS A 182 30.28 -16.72 9.33
N VAL A 183 29.03 -17.02 8.93
CA VAL A 183 28.69 -17.98 7.86
C VAL A 183 29.36 -17.58 6.55
N LEU A 184 29.16 -16.34 6.10
CA LEU A 184 29.69 -15.83 4.85
C LEU A 184 31.23 -15.85 4.84
N GLY A 185 31.87 -15.52 5.96
CA GLY A 185 33.32 -15.67 6.13
C GLY A 185 33.80 -17.14 6.01
N ARG A 186 33.09 -18.10 6.62
CA ARG A 186 33.43 -19.53 6.55
C ARG A 186 33.22 -20.13 5.17
N VAL A 187 32.10 -19.82 4.49
CA VAL A 187 31.82 -20.25 3.11
C VAL A 187 32.93 -19.76 2.17
N GLN A 188 33.28 -18.48 2.25
CA GLN A 188 34.32 -17.88 1.41
C GLN A 188 35.76 -18.33 1.74
N ALA A 189 35.97 -18.98 2.89
CA ALA A 189 37.23 -19.64 3.25
C ALA A 189 37.27 -21.12 2.84
N GLY A 190 36.11 -21.80 2.83
CA GLY A 190 35.99 -23.20 2.42
C GLY A 190 35.86 -23.41 0.91
N VAL A 191 35.53 -22.38 0.13
CA VAL A 191 35.62 -22.35 -1.33
C VAL A 191 36.96 -21.71 -1.76
N PRO A 192 37.96 -22.49 -2.23
CA PRO A 192 39.31 -21.96 -2.41
C PRO A 192 39.51 -21.06 -3.64
N ASP A 193 38.75 -21.28 -4.72
CA ASP A 193 38.75 -20.39 -5.88
C ASP A 193 37.52 -19.48 -5.79
N LYS A 194 37.75 -18.17 -5.63
CA LYS A 194 36.68 -17.16 -5.53
C LYS A 194 35.80 -17.12 -6.79
N ARG A 195 36.35 -17.56 -7.93
CA ARG A 195 35.65 -17.65 -9.21
C ARG A 195 34.69 -18.83 -9.29
N ASP A 196 34.77 -19.79 -8.37
CA ASP A 196 33.79 -20.87 -8.24
C ASP A 196 32.53 -20.41 -7.49
N LEU A 197 32.60 -19.36 -6.67
CA LEU A 197 31.49 -18.92 -5.81
C LEU A 197 30.68 -17.76 -6.42
N ALA A 198 29.40 -17.77 -6.11
CA ALA A 198 28.47 -16.64 -6.20
C ALA A 198 27.64 -16.59 -4.91
N VAL A 199 27.26 -15.39 -4.46
CA VAL A 199 26.44 -15.18 -3.25
C VAL A 199 25.18 -14.41 -3.64
N GLN A 200 24.01 -14.98 -3.37
CA GLN A 200 22.72 -14.30 -3.52
C GLN A 200 22.24 -13.79 -2.16
N ILE A 201 21.77 -12.55 -2.11
CA ILE A 201 21.00 -12.02 -0.99
C ILE A 201 19.51 -12.10 -1.35
N ASP A 202 18.75 -12.85 -0.56
CA ASP A 202 17.31 -13.07 -0.75
C ASP A 202 16.52 -12.10 0.13
N LEU A 203 15.60 -11.32 -0.47
CA LEU A 203 14.97 -10.14 0.15
C LEU A 203 13.44 -10.26 0.27
N ALA A 204 12.96 -11.45 0.67
CA ALA A 204 11.54 -11.78 0.69
C ALA A 204 10.73 -11.06 1.77
N SER A 205 11.26 -10.96 2.98
CA SER A 205 10.56 -10.33 4.11
C SER A 205 10.64 -8.80 4.02
N GLU A 206 11.72 -8.29 3.42
CA GLU A 206 11.99 -6.87 3.18
C GLU A 206 10.96 -6.26 2.23
N ILE A 207 10.64 -6.97 1.15
CA ILE A 207 9.62 -6.56 0.19
C ILE A 207 8.23 -6.68 0.80
N ALA A 208 7.95 -7.73 1.57
CA ALA A 208 6.72 -7.82 2.36
C ALA A 208 6.56 -6.61 3.31
N THR A 209 7.63 -6.20 4.00
CA THR A 209 7.64 -4.99 4.85
C THR A 209 7.34 -3.73 4.05
N LEU A 210 8.04 -3.50 2.93
CA LEU A 210 7.91 -2.29 2.12
C LEU A 210 6.54 -2.15 1.45
N GLU A 211 5.94 -3.27 1.07
CA GLU A 211 4.54 -3.34 0.62
C GLU A 211 3.51 -3.14 1.74
N GLY A 212 3.94 -3.01 3.01
CA GLY A 212 3.05 -2.88 4.16
C GLY A 212 2.30 -4.18 4.49
N VAL A 213 2.90 -5.35 4.25
CA VAL A 213 2.31 -6.65 4.61
C VAL A 213 2.72 -7.02 6.05
N TYR A 214 1.76 -7.03 6.97
CA TYR A 214 1.98 -7.30 8.39
C TYR A 214 2.07 -8.81 8.72
N TYR A 215 2.61 -9.65 7.83
CA TYR A 215 2.54 -11.11 7.91
C TYR A 215 3.84 -11.81 8.40
N PRO A 216 3.78 -12.46 9.57
CA PRO A 216 3.26 -11.90 10.81
C PRO A 216 4.31 -10.94 11.38
N HIS A 217 3.95 -9.66 11.56
CA HIS A 217 4.83 -8.64 12.18
C HIS A 217 6.14 -8.32 11.41
N CYS A 218 6.13 -8.37 10.08
CA CYS A 218 7.19 -7.72 9.29
C CYS A 218 7.29 -6.21 9.64
N ALA A 219 6.26 -5.42 9.31
CA ALA A 219 6.31 -3.96 9.45
C ALA A 219 6.55 -3.39 10.87
N PRO A 220 5.92 -3.85 11.97
CA PRO A 220 6.01 -3.21 13.30
C PRO A 220 7.41 -3.18 13.95
N TYR A 221 8.39 -3.86 13.34
CA TYR A 221 9.77 -3.95 13.80
C TYR A 221 10.69 -2.93 13.10
N TYR A 222 10.42 -2.54 11.86
CA TYR A 222 11.30 -1.64 11.11
C TYR A 222 11.00 -0.19 11.51
N PRO A 223 12.03 0.63 11.82
CA PRO A 223 11.83 2.05 12.05
C PRO A 223 11.58 2.77 10.71
N ASP A 224 10.73 3.80 10.74
CA ASP A 224 10.59 4.71 9.61
C ASP A 224 11.82 5.66 9.51
N PRO A 225 12.33 5.93 8.29
CA PRO A 225 11.93 5.36 7.01
C PRO A 225 12.52 3.95 6.79
N ILE A 226 11.64 3.02 6.39
CA ILE A 226 11.95 1.58 6.27
C ILE A 226 13.03 1.28 5.20
N LEU A 227 13.00 1.96 4.05
CA LEU A 227 13.89 1.64 2.92
C LEU A 227 15.39 1.81 3.26
N PRO A 228 15.87 2.95 3.82
CA PRO A 228 17.25 3.07 4.29
C PRO A 228 17.68 2.00 5.31
N TYR A 229 16.77 1.57 6.18
CA TYR A 229 17.07 0.51 7.17
C TYR A 229 17.37 -0.82 6.49
N ILE A 230 16.56 -1.22 5.50
CA ILE A 230 16.74 -2.42 4.68
C ILE A 230 18.04 -2.33 3.87
N VAL A 231 18.23 -1.21 3.17
CA VAL A 231 19.41 -0.97 2.31
C VAL A 231 20.71 -1.10 3.10
N GLU A 232 20.75 -0.68 4.36
CA GLU A 232 21.92 -0.84 5.22
C GLU A 232 22.24 -2.32 5.52
N ARG A 233 21.25 -3.18 5.78
CA ARG A 233 21.50 -4.62 6.01
C ARG A 233 22.03 -5.31 4.75
N VAL A 234 21.48 -4.95 3.59
CA VAL A 234 21.99 -5.42 2.29
C VAL A 234 23.43 -4.93 2.08
N ARG A 235 23.72 -3.66 2.41
CA ARG A 235 25.06 -3.08 2.31
C ARG A 235 26.06 -3.79 3.22
N VAL A 236 25.68 -4.12 4.46
CA VAL A 236 26.53 -4.85 5.43
C VAL A 236 26.89 -6.24 4.91
N LEU A 237 25.90 -7.03 4.46
CA LEU A 237 26.16 -8.35 3.87
C LEU A 237 26.97 -8.26 2.57
N ALA A 238 26.62 -7.35 1.67
CA ALA A 238 27.33 -7.16 0.40
C ALA A 238 28.80 -6.75 0.59
N ALA A 239 29.10 -5.89 1.57
CA ALA A 239 30.45 -5.47 1.90
C ALA A 239 31.30 -6.58 2.53
N ALA A 240 30.67 -7.63 3.07
CA ALA A 240 31.34 -8.83 3.57
C ALA A 240 31.53 -9.93 2.49
N VAL A 241 30.99 -9.74 1.28
CA VAL A 241 31.32 -10.57 0.11
C VAL A 241 32.65 -10.10 -0.48
N ASP A 242 33.56 -11.05 -0.67
CA ASP A 242 34.88 -10.91 -1.28
C ASP A 242 34.78 -10.31 -2.70
N PRO A 243 35.64 -9.34 -3.10
CA PRO A 243 35.56 -8.70 -4.41
C PRO A 243 35.64 -9.64 -5.63
N ASP A 244 36.34 -10.79 -5.52
CA ASP A 244 36.45 -11.76 -6.61
C ASP A 244 35.28 -12.77 -6.68
N VAL A 245 34.40 -12.75 -5.66
CA VAL A 245 33.16 -13.54 -5.58
C VAL A 245 32.01 -12.73 -6.18
N GLN A 246 31.20 -13.35 -7.04
CA GLN A 246 30.03 -12.66 -7.61
C GLN A 246 28.96 -12.42 -6.54
N LEU A 247 28.34 -11.24 -6.55
CA LEU A 247 27.22 -10.86 -5.68
C LEU A 247 25.94 -10.70 -6.50
N GLY A 248 24.81 -11.16 -5.99
CA GLY A 248 23.50 -10.94 -6.62
C GLY A 248 22.37 -10.73 -5.63
N LEU A 249 21.24 -10.23 -6.16
CA LEU A 249 20.04 -9.89 -5.40
C LEU A 249 18.83 -10.66 -5.94
N HIS A 250 17.98 -11.17 -5.07
CA HIS A 250 16.69 -11.77 -5.42
C HIS A 250 15.55 -11.04 -4.69
N LEU A 251 14.79 -10.25 -5.46
CA LEU A 251 13.76 -9.35 -4.96
C LEU A 251 12.39 -10.05 -4.86
N CYS A 252 12.31 -11.07 -4.00
CA CYS A 252 11.16 -11.97 -3.88
C CYS A 252 9.91 -11.33 -3.24
N TYR A 253 8.72 -11.67 -3.74
CA TYR A 253 7.43 -11.38 -3.08
C TYR A 253 6.92 -12.54 -2.19
N GLY A 254 7.78 -13.54 -1.92
CA GLY A 254 7.43 -14.80 -1.28
C GLY A 254 6.74 -15.79 -2.21
N ASP A 255 6.57 -17.03 -1.75
CA ASP A 255 5.67 -18.02 -2.35
C ASP A 255 5.26 -18.96 -1.22
N VAL A 256 3.98 -18.89 -0.82
CA VAL A 256 3.40 -19.77 0.21
C VAL A 256 2.24 -20.55 -0.40
N GLY A 257 2.57 -21.47 -1.32
CA GLY A 257 1.59 -22.33 -1.97
C GLY A 257 1.17 -21.84 -3.35
N HIS A 258 2.12 -21.22 -4.08
CA HIS A 258 1.95 -20.56 -5.38
C HIS A 258 1.20 -19.22 -5.33
N GLU A 259 1.15 -18.61 -4.15
CA GLU A 259 0.60 -17.27 -3.92
C GLU A 259 1.64 -16.39 -3.19
N HIS A 260 1.67 -15.11 -3.56
CA HIS A 260 2.54 -14.08 -2.97
C HIS A 260 2.08 -13.64 -1.58
N PHE A 261 2.96 -12.97 -0.83
CA PHE A 261 2.57 -12.21 0.38
C PHE A 261 1.61 -11.04 0.07
N THR A 262 1.72 -10.48 -1.14
CA THR A 262 0.83 -9.46 -1.74
C THR A 262 1.04 -9.46 -3.26
N GLN A 263 0.07 -9.02 -4.05
CA GLN A 263 0.26 -8.88 -5.50
C GLN A 263 0.77 -7.47 -5.85
N PRO A 264 1.95 -7.32 -6.48
CA PRO A 264 2.50 -6.00 -6.82
C PRO A 264 1.65 -5.25 -7.85
N ARG A 265 1.45 -3.95 -7.63
CA ARG A 265 0.80 -3.01 -8.57
C ARG A 265 1.59 -2.91 -9.88
N ASP A 266 2.91 -2.79 -9.76
CA ASP A 266 3.87 -2.69 -10.86
C ASP A 266 5.30 -3.00 -10.33
N THR A 267 6.31 -2.89 -11.18
CA THR A 267 7.72 -3.13 -10.82
C THR A 267 8.39 -1.97 -10.06
N GLY A 268 7.67 -0.89 -9.73
CA GLY A 268 8.21 0.35 -9.16
C GLY A 268 8.96 0.15 -7.86
N LEU A 269 8.38 -0.54 -6.88
CA LEU A 269 8.99 -0.75 -5.57
C LEU A 269 10.32 -1.53 -5.66
N ILE A 270 10.36 -2.59 -6.48
CA ILE A 270 11.58 -3.38 -6.66
C ILE A 270 12.63 -2.65 -7.50
N VAL A 271 12.23 -1.73 -8.38
CA VAL A 271 13.15 -0.80 -9.07
C VAL A 271 13.72 0.24 -8.10
N GLU A 272 12.91 0.80 -7.20
CA GLU A 272 13.37 1.73 -6.16
C GLU A 272 14.38 1.04 -5.22
N LEU A 273 14.02 -0.13 -4.68
CA LEU A 273 14.86 -0.93 -3.81
C LEU A 273 16.19 -1.32 -4.48
N ALA A 274 16.16 -1.82 -5.72
CA ALA A 274 17.37 -2.12 -6.49
C ALA A 274 18.25 -0.87 -6.68
N THR A 275 17.64 0.26 -7.04
CA THR A 275 18.34 1.53 -7.26
C THR A 275 18.98 2.07 -5.98
N ALA A 276 18.30 1.94 -4.84
CA ALA A 276 18.84 2.34 -3.54
C ALA A 276 20.00 1.42 -3.10
N ILE A 277 19.86 0.10 -3.28
CA ILE A 277 20.93 -0.87 -3.00
C ILE A 277 22.16 -0.61 -3.88
N PHE A 278 22.00 -0.42 -5.20
CA PHE A 278 23.11 -0.15 -6.11
C PHE A 278 23.89 1.12 -5.72
N LYS A 279 23.20 2.17 -5.26
CA LYS A 279 23.83 3.42 -4.77
C LYS A 279 24.59 3.23 -3.45
N ALA A 280 24.15 2.32 -2.58
CA ALA A 280 24.73 2.11 -1.25
C ALA A 280 25.86 1.06 -1.20
N VAL A 281 25.78 0.00 -2.01
CA VAL A 281 26.61 -1.21 -1.88
C VAL A 281 28.10 -0.99 -2.17
N GLY A 282 28.48 0.01 -2.96
CA GLY A 282 29.89 0.42 -3.15
C GLY A 282 30.80 -0.58 -3.89
N ARG A 283 30.28 -1.77 -4.23
CA ARG A 283 30.91 -2.79 -5.09
C ARG A 283 29.94 -3.17 -6.23
N LYS A 284 30.44 -3.92 -7.21
CA LYS A 284 29.57 -4.48 -8.25
C LYS A 284 28.57 -5.49 -7.65
N VAL A 285 27.31 -5.37 -8.09
CA VAL A 285 26.31 -6.44 -8.11
C VAL A 285 26.34 -7.06 -9.51
N ASP A 286 26.57 -8.37 -9.60
CA ASP A 286 26.74 -9.10 -10.85
C ASP A 286 25.42 -9.51 -11.50
N TRP A 287 24.39 -9.84 -10.71
CA TRP A 287 23.06 -10.11 -11.23
C TRP A 287 21.94 -9.62 -10.30
N LEU A 288 20.79 -9.33 -10.90
CA LEU A 288 19.56 -8.92 -10.23
C LEU A 288 18.43 -9.81 -10.76
N HIS A 289 17.74 -10.51 -9.87
CA HIS A 289 16.51 -11.24 -10.18
C HIS A 289 15.29 -10.50 -9.62
N MET A 290 14.28 -10.34 -10.49
CA MET A 290 12.99 -9.71 -10.18
C MET A 290 11.83 -10.67 -10.56
N PRO A 291 10.88 -10.95 -9.66
CA PRO A 291 9.67 -11.74 -9.95
C PRO A 291 8.70 -10.99 -10.88
N VAL A 292 7.76 -11.72 -11.46
CA VAL A 292 6.74 -11.23 -12.39
C VAL A 292 5.49 -12.13 -12.23
N PRO A 293 4.42 -11.65 -11.57
CA PRO A 293 3.25 -12.47 -11.29
C PRO A 293 2.65 -13.03 -12.57
N LYS A 294 2.13 -14.25 -12.49
CA LYS A 294 1.62 -15.00 -13.63
C LYS A 294 0.68 -14.18 -14.53
N ASP A 295 -0.24 -13.43 -13.92
CA ASP A 295 -1.29 -12.71 -14.64
C ASP A 295 -0.91 -11.26 -15.02
N ARG A 296 0.37 -10.86 -14.84
CA ARG A 296 0.89 -9.54 -15.25
C ARG A 296 1.70 -9.63 -16.54
N ASP A 297 1.00 -9.52 -17.67
CA ASP A 297 1.59 -9.37 -19.01
C ASP A 297 1.31 -8.01 -19.68
N ASP A 298 0.71 -7.08 -18.93
CA ASP A 298 0.43 -5.68 -19.29
C ASP A 298 1.67 -4.78 -19.28
N GLU A 299 1.73 -3.77 -20.16
CA GLU A 299 2.89 -2.86 -20.22
C GLU A 299 3.07 -2.06 -18.92
N ALA A 300 1.97 -1.66 -18.26
CA ALA A 300 2.00 -0.84 -17.05
C ALA A 300 2.83 -1.50 -15.92
N TYR A 301 2.69 -2.81 -15.72
CA TYR A 301 3.49 -3.57 -14.76
C TYR A 301 5.01 -3.37 -14.96
N PHE A 302 5.47 -3.43 -16.21
CA PHE A 302 6.90 -3.37 -16.54
C PHE A 302 7.43 -1.94 -16.69
N LEU A 303 6.58 -0.92 -16.92
CA LEU A 303 6.99 0.46 -17.23
C LEU A 303 8.12 1.01 -16.31
N PRO A 304 8.08 0.84 -14.97
CA PRO A 304 9.16 1.31 -14.09
C PRO A 304 10.55 0.76 -14.40
N LEU A 305 10.68 -0.43 -15.01
CA LEU A 305 11.97 -1.01 -15.41
C LEU A 305 12.77 -0.12 -16.39
N ARG A 306 12.14 0.84 -17.08
CA ARG A 306 12.84 1.84 -17.90
C ARG A 306 13.81 2.70 -17.07
N GLY A 307 13.43 3.04 -15.83
CA GLY A 307 14.23 3.85 -14.90
C GLY A 307 15.39 3.11 -14.22
N LEU A 308 15.42 1.78 -14.29
CA LEU A 308 16.45 0.96 -13.61
C LEU A 308 17.82 1.09 -14.28
N GLU A 309 18.81 1.64 -13.59
CA GLU A 309 20.19 1.78 -14.08
C GLU A 309 21.02 0.51 -13.76
N LEU A 310 21.07 -0.43 -14.71
CA LEU A 310 21.74 -1.73 -14.53
C LEU A 310 23.28 -1.70 -14.67
N GLY A 311 23.84 -0.82 -15.50
CA GLY A 311 25.26 -0.91 -15.88
C GLY A 311 25.63 -2.30 -16.43
N ASP A 312 26.64 -2.93 -15.83
CA ASP A 312 27.12 -4.30 -16.15
C ASP A 312 26.43 -5.41 -15.32
N THR A 313 25.29 -5.14 -14.68
CA THR A 313 24.51 -6.12 -13.92
C THR A 313 23.61 -6.96 -14.83
N GLU A 314 23.66 -8.29 -14.69
CA GLU A 314 22.82 -9.23 -15.42
C GLU A 314 21.38 -9.21 -14.85
N LEU A 315 20.41 -8.65 -15.58
CA LEU A 315 18.99 -8.72 -15.20
C LEU A 315 18.40 -10.09 -15.53
N TYR A 316 17.64 -10.66 -14.60
CA TYR A 316 16.80 -11.85 -14.80
C TYR A 316 15.37 -11.57 -14.35
N LEU A 317 14.40 -11.96 -15.17
CA LEU A 317 12.97 -11.77 -14.88
C LEU A 317 12.28 -13.12 -14.64
N GLY A 318 11.43 -13.19 -13.62
CA GLY A 318 10.67 -14.37 -13.17
C GLY A 318 9.51 -14.79 -14.07
N LEU A 319 9.68 -14.69 -15.39
CA LEU A 319 8.62 -14.79 -16.40
C LEU A 319 8.03 -16.20 -16.56
N VAL A 320 8.74 -17.24 -16.12
CA VAL A 320 8.39 -18.64 -16.38
C VAL A 320 7.49 -19.21 -15.29
N HIS A 321 6.30 -19.66 -15.71
CA HIS A 321 5.26 -20.21 -14.83
C HIS A 321 4.85 -21.63 -15.27
N PRO A 322 4.47 -22.52 -14.34
CA PRO A 322 4.09 -23.90 -14.66
C PRO A 322 2.84 -23.95 -15.54
N GLY A 323 2.88 -24.80 -16.56
CA GLY A 323 1.83 -25.00 -17.55
C GLY A 323 1.67 -23.86 -18.57
N ASP A 324 2.37 -22.73 -18.41
CA ASP A 324 2.02 -21.46 -19.04
C ASP A 324 3.04 -21.03 -20.11
N VAL A 325 3.01 -21.70 -21.26
CA VAL A 325 3.84 -21.35 -22.42
C VAL A 325 3.43 -19.98 -22.97
N GLU A 326 2.13 -19.78 -23.23
CA GLU A 326 1.61 -18.61 -23.94
C GLU A 326 1.70 -17.33 -23.10
N GLY A 327 1.41 -17.39 -21.80
CA GLY A 327 1.63 -16.27 -20.89
C GLY A 327 3.12 -15.93 -20.75
N THR A 328 4.01 -16.93 -20.69
CA THR A 328 5.46 -16.69 -20.68
C THR A 328 5.89 -15.93 -21.94
N GLU A 329 5.37 -16.29 -23.12
CA GLU A 329 5.62 -15.53 -24.35
C GLU A 329 5.02 -14.11 -24.35
N ARG A 330 3.84 -13.89 -23.76
CA ARG A 330 3.25 -12.54 -23.64
C ARG A 330 4.09 -11.67 -22.71
N ARG A 331 4.40 -12.15 -21.50
CA ARG A 331 5.28 -11.47 -20.53
C ARG A 331 6.66 -11.16 -21.11
N LEU A 332 7.25 -12.08 -21.89
CA LEU A 332 8.48 -11.85 -22.65
C LEU A 332 8.36 -10.68 -23.64
N ARG A 333 7.35 -10.70 -24.52
CA ARG A 333 7.14 -9.64 -25.53
C ARG A 333 6.90 -8.26 -24.88
N THR A 334 6.16 -8.21 -23.76
CA THR A 334 5.93 -6.97 -23.02
C THR A 334 7.21 -6.47 -22.36
N ALA A 335 7.98 -7.34 -21.70
CA ALA A 335 9.27 -6.98 -21.13
C ALA A 335 10.26 -6.48 -22.21
N GLU A 336 10.34 -7.15 -23.36
CA GLU A 336 11.13 -6.71 -24.52
C GLU A 336 10.67 -5.33 -25.05
N LYS A 337 9.35 -5.09 -25.16
CA LYS A 337 8.80 -3.79 -25.58
C LYS A 337 9.21 -2.65 -24.63
N VAL A 338 9.23 -2.93 -23.33
CA VAL A 338 9.52 -1.90 -22.30
C VAL A 338 11.02 -1.66 -22.14
N LEU A 339 11.83 -2.72 -22.09
CA LEU A 339 13.29 -2.68 -21.93
C LEU A 339 14.04 -2.36 -23.23
N GLY A 340 13.40 -2.53 -24.39
CA GLY A 340 13.95 -2.23 -25.71
C GLY A 340 15.16 -3.09 -26.05
N HIS A 341 16.35 -2.47 -26.16
CA HIS A 341 17.59 -3.17 -26.50
C HIS A 341 18.38 -3.70 -25.28
N ARG A 342 17.88 -3.51 -24.05
CA ARG A 342 18.52 -4.04 -22.84
C ARG A 342 18.35 -5.57 -22.79
N ARG A 343 19.44 -6.29 -22.49
CA ARG A 343 19.42 -7.76 -22.38
C ARG A 343 18.95 -8.19 -20.99
N PHE A 344 18.13 -9.24 -20.94
CA PHE A 344 17.76 -9.93 -19.71
C PHE A 344 17.71 -11.45 -19.94
N GLY A 345 17.87 -12.23 -18.87
CA GLY A 345 17.65 -13.68 -18.84
C GLY A 345 16.32 -14.03 -18.17
N VAL A 346 15.98 -15.32 -18.18
CA VAL A 346 14.72 -15.83 -17.61
C VAL A 346 14.94 -16.63 -16.33
N GLY A 347 13.93 -16.66 -15.48
CA GLY A 347 13.83 -17.56 -14.33
C GLY A 347 12.37 -17.80 -13.94
N THR A 348 12.16 -18.51 -12.84
CA THR A 348 10.88 -18.57 -12.12
C THR A 348 10.70 -17.34 -11.22
N GLU A 349 9.47 -17.11 -10.79
CA GLU A 349 9.08 -16.11 -9.77
C GLU A 349 9.80 -16.30 -8.44
N CYS A 350 9.59 -17.46 -7.79
CA CYS A 350 10.24 -17.88 -6.55
C CYS A 350 11.04 -19.17 -6.78
N GLY A 351 11.66 -19.69 -5.72
CA GLY A 351 12.53 -20.85 -5.76
C GLY A 351 11.80 -22.19 -5.73
N MET A 352 12.20 -23.10 -6.64
CA MET A 352 11.44 -24.32 -6.97
C MET A 352 11.41 -25.41 -5.89
N GLY A 353 12.09 -25.23 -4.76
CA GLY A 353 12.16 -26.23 -3.67
C GLY A 353 10.85 -26.47 -2.91
N ARG A 354 9.74 -25.79 -3.28
CA ARG A 354 8.37 -26.07 -2.81
C ARG A 354 7.43 -26.57 -3.92
N THR A 355 7.83 -26.44 -5.19
CA THR A 355 7.02 -26.73 -6.37
C THR A 355 6.71 -28.24 -6.49
N PRO A 356 5.48 -28.63 -6.91
CA PRO A 356 5.18 -30.01 -7.29
C PRO A 356 6.17 -30.57 -8.32
N VAL A 357 6.43 -31.88 -8.26
CA VAL A 357 7.48 -32.52 -9.09
C VAL A 357 7.05 -32.56 -10.56
N GLU A 358 5.75 -32.72 -10.79
CA GLU A 358 5.06 -32.65 -12.07
C GLU A 358 5.15 -31.28 -12.77
N GLU A 359 5.23 -30.20 -11.99
CA GLU A 359 5.30 -28.83 -12.51
C GLU A 359 6.73 -28.44 -12.95
N PHE A 360 7.75 -28.96 -12.28
CA PHE A 360 9.15 -28.69 -12.61
C PHE A 360 9.49 -29.04 -14.08
N GLU A 361 9.02 -30.18 -14.59
CA GLU A 361 9.28 -30.59 -15.98
C GLU A 361 8.63 -29.61 -16.99
N SER A 362 7.52 -28.96 -16.63
CA SER A 362 6.91 -27.89 -17.41
C SER A 362 7.80 -26.64 -17.42
N ILE A 363 8.24 -26.20 -16.24
CA ILE A 363 9.13 -25.04 -16.07
C ILE A 363 10.46 -25.24 -16.81
N ALA A 364 11.08 -26.42 -16.69
CA ALA A 364 12.33 -26.77 -17.37
C ALA A 364 12.20 -26.71 -18.89
N LYS A 365 11.10 -27.26 -19.43
CA LYS A 365 10.78 -27.24 -20.87
C LYS A 365 10.56 -25.82 -21.37
N ILE A 366 9.77 -25.00 -20.67
CA ILE A 366 9.49 -23.61 -21.05
C ILE A 366 10.79 -22.79 -21.03
N SER A 367 11.52 -22.81 -19.91
CA SER A 367 12.79 -22.08 -19.73
C SER A 367 13.82 -22.43 -20.80
N THR A 368 13.90 -23.71 -21.20
CA THR A 368 14.82 -24.18 -22.25
C THR A 368 14.40 -23.71 -23.65
N ALA A 369 13.10 -23.55 -23.91
CA ALA A 369 12.59 -23.02 -25.17
C ALA A 369 12.78 -21.50 -25.32
N VAL A 370 12.69 -20.74 -24.22
CA VAL A 370 12.73 -19.26 -24.23
C VAL A 370 14.09 -18.64 -23.84
N SER A 371 15.17 -19.43 -23.78
CA SER A 371 16.52 -18.96 -23.47
C SER A 371 17.56 -19.44 -24.49
N SER A 372 18.80 -18.96 -24.36
CA SER A 372 19.97 -19.43 -25.13
C SER A 372 20.99 -20.15 -24.23
N PRO A 373 21.78 -21.12 -24.75
CA PRO A 373 22.95 -21.63 -24.04
C PRO A 373 23.97 -20.53 -23.73
N VAL A 374 24.62 -20.63 -22.58
CA VAL A 374 25.58 -19.65 -22.06
C VAL A 374 26.97 -19.90 -22.67
N GLY A 375 27.64 -18.85 -23.12
CA GLY A 375 29.06 -18.88 -23.50
C GLY A 375 29.38 -19.53 -24.84
N MET A 376 28.38 -19.91 -25.65
CA MET A 376 28.60 -20.31 -27.04
C MET A 376 28.67 -19.08 -27.97
N PRO A 377 29.64 -18.99 -28.88
CA PRO A 377 29.66 -17.91 -29.88
C PRO A 377 28.46 -18.06 -30.82
N ALA A 378 27.80 -16.94 -31.15
CA ALA A 378 26.52 -16.90 -31.87
C ALA A 378 26.46 -17.72 -33.18
N ALA A 379 27.60 -17.92 -33.86
CA ALA A 379 27.69 -18.78 -35.05
C ALA A 379 27.31 -20.25 -34.79
N ALA A 380 27.54 -20.77 -33.58
CA ALA A 380 27.21 -22.16 -33.20
C ALA A 380 25.70 -22.36 -32.97
N VAL A 381 25.01 -21.33 -32.50
CA VAL A 381 23.56 -21.37 -32.22
C VAL A 381 22.75 -21.65 -33.50
N SER A 382 23.22 -21.12 -34.64
CA SER A 382 22.60 -21.37 -35.95
C SER A 382 22.68 -22.82 -36.43
N LEU A 383 23.63 -23.62 -35.94
CA LEU A 383 23.81 -25.02 -36.34
C LEU A 383 22.93 -25.93 -35.47
N ALA A 384 22.96 -25.76 -34.14
CA ALA A 384 22.13 -26.51 -33.21
C ALA A 384 20.61 -26.36 -33.48
N ALA A 385 20.19 -25.17 -33.94
CA ALA A 385 18.80 -24.92 -34.35
C ALA A 385 18.39 -25.68 -35.63
N GLN A 386 19.33 -26.00 -36.52
CA GLN A 386 19.05 -26.76 -37.75
C GLN A 386 18.90 -28.25 -37.45
N ASP A 387 19.79 -28.85 -36.65
CA ASP A 387 19.68 -30.26 -36.26
C ASP A 387 18.37 -30.56 -35.49
N ALA A 388 17.94 -29.65 -34.62
CA ALA A 388 16.66 -29.77 -33.91
C ALA A 388 15.43 -29.74 -34.85
N SER A 389 15.53 -29.06 -36.00
CA SER A 389 14.44 -28.95 -36.98
C SER A 389 14.26 -30.21 -37.85
N ALA A 390 15.27 -31.08 -37.94
CA ALA A 390 15.25 -32.28 -38.77
C ALA A 390 14.43 -33.45 -38.17
N ALA A 391 13.90 -33.30 -36.95
CA ALA A 391 13.31 -34.37 -36.16
C ALA A 391 11.77 -34.32 -36.04
N GLN A 392 11.04 -34.22 -37.16
CA GLN A 392 9.59 -34.47 -37.20
C GLN A 392 9.22 -35.56 -38.23
N PRO A 393 8.46 -36.60 -37.85
CA PRO A 393 8.07 -37.69 -38.75
C PRO A 393 6.88 -37.31 -39.65
N ASN A 394 6.98 -37.63 -40.94
CA ASN A 394 6.02 -37.27 -41.97
C ASN A 394 4.83 -38.28 -42.04
N PRO A 395 3.55 -37.86 -41.96
CA PRO A 395 2.44 -38.78 -41.68
C PRO A 395 1.78 -39.41 -42.92
N ALA A 396 2.52 -40.21 -43.70
CA ALA A 396 1.91 -41.17 -44.66
C ALA A 396 2.87 -42.25 -45.19
N THR A 397 2.74 -43.48 -44.69
CA THR A 397 2.54 -44.72 -45.49
C THR A 397 2.67 -45.96 -44.59
N ALA A 398 1.82 -46.97 -44.81
CA ALA A 398 1.85 -48.22 -44.05
C ALA A 398 1.91 -49.43 -44.99
N SER A 399 2.93 -50.27 -44.84
CA SER A 399 2.91 -51.72 -45.18
C SER A 399 4.23 -52.40 -44.82
N THR A 400 4.17 -53.60 -44.22
CA THR A 400 5.09 -54.77 -44.36
C THR A 400 6.61 -54.52 -44.54
N CYS A 401 7.56 -55.16 -43.84
CA CYS A 401 7.57 -56.26 -42.85
C CYS A 401 9.04 -56.36 -42.32
N GLN A 402 9.48 -57.23 -41.38
CA GLN A 402 8.89 -58.35 -40.62
C GLN A 402 9.63 -58.50 -39.27
N ARG A 403 9.24 -59.45 -38.41
CA ARG A 403 10.09 -60.00 -37.33
C ARG A 403 9.76 -61.48 -37.09
N PRO A 404 10.76 -62.34 -36.81
CA PRO A 404 10.56 -63.60 -36.10
C PRO A 404 10.72 -63.42 -34.56
N ASN A 405 9.86 -64.10 -33.80
CA ASN A 405 10.15 -65.00 -32.67
C ASN A 405 11.35 -64.71 -31.71
N THR A 406 11.27 -64.83 -30.37
CA THR A 406 10.26 -65.45 -29.46
C THR A 406 10.24 -64.82 -28.06
N ALA A 407 9.06 -64.68 -27.44
CA ALA A 407 8.77 -64.92 -26.00
C ALA A 407 7.23 -64.94 -25.78
N PRO A 408 6.68 -65.73 -24.83
CA PRO A 408 5.24 -66.03 -24.79
C PRO A 408 4.38 -65.09 -23.93
N GLN A 409 3.10 -64.98 -24.32
CA GLN A 409 2.03 -64.34 -23.52
C GLN A 409 1.29 -65.35 -22.63
N ILE A 410 0.63 -64.86 -21.57
CA ILE A 410 -0.45 -65.54 -20.86
C ILE A 410 -1.76 -64.77 -21.13
N PRO A 411 -2.86 -65.42 -21.56
CA PRO A 411 -4.07 -64.75 -22.03
C PRO A 411 -5.07 -64.38 -20.90
N PRO A 412 -5.98 -63.41 -21.14
CA PRO A 412 -7.09 -63.12 -20.24
C PRO A 412 -8.15 -64.24 -20.24
N ARG A 413 -8.99 -64.31 -19.20
CA ARG A 413 -10.14 -65.23 -19.13
C ARG A 413 -11.48 -64.51 -19.01
N SER A 414 -12.43 -65.03 -19.77
CA SER A 414 -13.86 -64.72 -19.72
C SER A 414 -14.63 -65.65 -18.79
N GLN A 415 -15.84 -65.23 -18.41
CA GLN A 415 -17.04 -66.04 -18.11
C GLN A 415 -16.88 -67.34 -17.28
N GLY A 416 -17.40 -67.28 -16.05
CA GLY A 416 -18.60 -68.03 -15.66
C GLY A 416 -18.52 -69.54 -15.37
N ASP A 417 -18.68 -69.89 -14.10
CA ASP A 417 -19.50 -71.02 -13.59
C ASP A 417 -19.98 -70.65 -12.18
N GLN A 418 -21.29 -70.62 -11.90
CA GLN A 418 -22.10 -71.71 -11.34
C GLN A 418 -21.64 -72.15 -9.92
N CYS A 419 -22.24 -71.66 -8.82
CA CYS A 419 -23.61 -71.83 -8.28
C CYS A 419 -23.77 -73.06 -7.36
N ALA A 420 -23.89 -72.82 -6.04
CA ALA A 420 -24.44 -73.75 -5.06
C ALA A 420 -25.03 -73.00 -3.84
N ASP A 421 -26.36 -72.85 -3.81
CA ASP A 421 -27.20 -72.55 -2.63
C ASP A 421 -27.35 -73.86 -1.79
N PRO A 422 -27.83 -73.91 -0.51
CA PRO A 422 -28.80 -72.99 0.08
C PRO A 422 -28.66 -72.58 1.57
N ASN A 423 -29.26 -71.43 1.92
CA ASN A 423 -30.40 -71.48 2.86
C ASN A 423 -31.29 -70.23 2.91
N GLN A 424 -32.58 -70.50 3.14
CA GLN A 424 -33.64 -69.53 3.49
C GLN A 424 -33.49 -69.17 4.99
N SER A 425 -34.10 -68.15 5.61
CA SER A 425 -35.21 -67.23 5.29
C SER A 425 -34.97 -65.94 6.15
N GLY A 426 -35.79 -64.88 6.28
CA GLY A 426 -37.24 -64.73 6.10
C GLY A 426 -37.92 -63.98 7.27
N LYS A 427 -37.66 -62.66 7.40
CA LYS A 427 -38.43 -61.65 8.20
C LYS A 427 -38.32 -61.65 9.76
N ARG A 428 -38.48 -60.42 10.29
CA ARG A 428 -38.92 -59.97 11.64
C ARG A 428 -37.92 -59.88 12.82
N LEU A 429 -37.59 -58.61 13.09
CA LEU A 429 -37.59 -57.89 14.38
C LEU A 429 -36.46 -58.16 15.41
N PRO A 430 -36.05 -57.11 16.17
CA PRO A 430 -35.00 -57.18 17.19
C PRO A 430 -35.56 -57.26 18.63
N CYS A 431 -34.70 -57.64 19.59
CA CYS A 431 -34.53 -57.01 20.91
C CYS A 431 -33.43 -57.71 21.74
N GLY A 432 -32.98 -57.06 22.82
CA GLY A 432 -31.86 -57.50 23.68
C GLY A 432 -30.80 -56.40 23.78
N ALA A 433 -31.06 -55.30 24.51
CA ALA A 433 -30.90 -55.15 25.98
C ALA A 433 -29.49 -54.65 26.32
N GLU A 434 -29.24 -53.65 27.16
CA GLU A 434 -30.02 -52.74 28.04
C GLU A 434 -29.15 -51.46 28.23
N SER A 435 -29.57 -50.27 28.69
CA SER A 435 -30.86 -49.64 29.04
C SER A 435 -30.64 -48.09 28.97
N GLU A 436 -31.57 -47.29 28.41
CA GLU A 436 -32.53 -46.38 29.09
C GLU A 436 -31.93 -45.38 30.13
N GLN A 437 -32.31 -44.08 30.22
CA GLN A 437 -33.48 -43.38 29.65
C GLN A 437 -33.33 -41.82 29.54
N ILE A 438 -33.86 -41.26 28.43
CA ILE A 438 -34.72 -40.05 28.27
C ILE A 438 -34.41 -38.68 28.96
N ARG A 439 -34.08 -37.68 28.11
CA ARG A 439 -34.72 -36.35 27.85
C ARG A 439 -35.54 -35.55 28.91
N LEU A 440 -35.38 -34.22 28.79
CA LEU A 440 -36.36 -33.09 28.88
C LEU A 440 -36.57 -32.25 30.18
N ASN A 441 -36.23 -30.96 30.03
CA ASN A 441 -36.91 -29.72 30.47
C ASN A 441 -37.23 -29.34 31.94
N ARG A 442 -36.91 -28.05 32.19
CA ARG A 442 -37.50 -27.05 33.12
C ARG A 442 -37.19 -27.12 34.63
N ASP A 443 -36.91 -25.91 35.12
CA ASP A 443 -37.22 -25.31 36.43
C ASP A 443 -37.04 -26.15 37.70
N TRP A 444 -36.03 -25.81 38.51
CA TRP A 444 -36.14 -25.99 39.96
C TRP A 444 -35.52 -24.85 40.77
N LEU A 445 -36.01 -24.69 42.00
CA LEU A 445 -35.90 -23.48 42.82
C LEU A 445 -35.17 -23.72 44.15
N ALA A 446 -34.43 -22.69 44.58
CA ALA A 446 -34.32 -22.20 45.96
C ALA A 446 -34.01 -23.17 47.13
N SER A 447 -32.78 -23.02 47.65
CA SER A 447 -32.45 -22.77 49.08
C SER A 447 -32.78 -23.77 50.20
N GLN A 448 -31.74 -24.14 50.97
CA GLN A 448 -31.64 -23.88 52.43
C GLN A 448 -30.16 -23.51 52.73
N GLN A 449 -29.83 -22.37 53.33
CA GLN A 449 -29.94 -21.97 54.75
C GLN A 449 -29.17 -22.84 55.76
N LEU A 450 -28.11 -22.27 56.36
CA LEU A 450 -28.07 -21.94 57.80
C LEU A 450 -26.79 -21.16 58.15
N GLY A 451 -26.93 -20.03 58.86
CA GLY A 451 -25.81 -19.19 59.32
C GLY A 451 -26.23 -17.77 59.68
N ARG A 452 -26.29 -17.45 60.99
CA ARG A 452 -26.62 -16.10 61.53
C ARG A 452 -25.29 -15.37 61.89
N ALA A 453 -25.22 -14.05 62.10
CA ALA A 453 -26.26 -13.08 62.43
C ALA A 453 -25.93 -11.61 62.03
N ARG A 454 -27.01 -10.81 61.93
CA ARG A 454 -27.17 -9.35 62.18
C ARG A 454 -25.90 -8.56 62.60
N SER A 455 -25.60 -7.39 62.03
CA SER A 455 -26.44 -6.19 62.23
C SER A 455 -26.09 -4.97 61.35
N ARG A 456 -27.03 -4.01 61.31
CA ARG A 456 -27.00 -2.58 60.89
C ARG A 456 -27.78 -1.81 61.99
N PRO A 457 -27.77 -0.45 62.12
CA PRO A 457 -27.59 0.57 61.08
C PRO A 457 -26.83 1.87 61.51
N THR A 458 -26.91 2.94 60.69
CA THR A 458 -26.75 4.39 61.04
C THR A 458 -25.39 4.90 61.59
N SER A 459 -24.99 6.19 61.49
CA SER A 459 -25.24 7.27 60.51
C SER A 459 -24.40 8.52 60.86
N HIS A 460 -23.85 9.22 59.85
CA HIS A 460 -23.36 10.62 59.89
C HIS A 460 -22.18 11.05 60.80
N ALA A 461 -21.42 12.03 60.28
CA ALA A 461 -20.66 13.09 60.96
C ALA A 461 -19.33 12.80 61.71
N GLU A 462 -18.23 13.18 61.03
CA GLU A 462 -17.24 14.20 61.44
C GLU A 462 -16.11 13.97 62.49
N LEU A 463 -14.93 14.50 62.10
CA LEU A 463 -13.83 15.08 62.92
C LEU A 463 -12.97 14.14 63.81
N SER A 464 -11.64 14.32 63.98
CA SER A 464 -10.62 15.12 63.24
C SER A 464 -9.19 14.78 63.74
N LEU A 465 -8.19 15.57 63.32
CA LEU A 465 -6.76 15.60 63.73
C LEU A 465 -5.87 14.42 63.24
N MET A 466 -4.57 14.63 62.91
CA MET A 466 -3.83 15.84 62.47
C MET A 466 -2.41 15.42 62.04
N PHE A 467 -1.82 16.05 61.02
CA PHE A 467 -0.44 16.57 61.11
C PHE A 467 -0.15 17.61 60.01
N GLU A 468 0.04 18.85 60.45
CA GLU A 468 0.55 20.03 59.74
C GLU A 468 2.11 20.01 59.66
N LEU A 469 2.89 20.93 59.07
CA LEU A 469 2.72 22.28 58.47
C LEU A 469 3.99 22.51 57.57
N HIS A 470 3.95 23.22 56.43
CA HIS A 470 4.24 24.67 56.39
C HIS A 470 3.93 25.33 55.02
N PHE A 471 3.63 26.63 55.06
CA PHE A 471 3.19 27.49 53.94
C PHE A 471 4.25 28.51 53.48
N ARG A 472 4.06 29.07 52.26
CA ARG A 472 3.97 30.52 51.90
C ARG A 472 3.97 30.71 50.37
N VAL A 473 3.28 31.68 49.74
CA VAL A 473 2.14 32.56 50.08
C VAL A 473 1.54 33.10 48.77
N ALA A 474 0.25 33.47 48.74
CA ALA A 474 -0.44 34.14 47.61
C ALA A 474 -1.25 35.37 48.10
N PRO A 475 -1.66 36.30 47.20
CA PRO A 475 -3.09 36.49 46.86
C PRO A 475 -3.31 36.86 45.37
N GLY A 476 -4.50 36.87 44.74
CA GLY A 476 -5.93 36.68 45.10
C GLY A 476 -6.81 37.22 43.93
N CYS A 477 -8.14 37.43 43.92
CA CYS A 477 -9.33 36.96 44.68
C CYS A 477 -10.59 37.70 44.10
N VAL A 478 -11.87 37.25 44.10
CA VAL A 478 -12.53 35.92 44.21
C VAL A 478 -14.08 36.09 44.00
N VAL A 479 -14.85 35.04 43.62
CA VAL A 479 -16.35 34.91 43.70
C VAL A 479 -17.19 35.74 42.67
N SER A 480 -18.39 35.35 42.17
CA SER A 480 -19.48 34.46 42.68
C SER A 480 -20.24 33.60 41.65
N PHE A 481 -20.95 32.59 42.17
CA PHE A 481 -22.02 31.79 41.56
C PHE A 481 -23.39 32.53 41.50
N CYS A 482 -24.29 32.07 40.63
CA CYS A 482 -25.74 32.00 40.88
C CYS A 482 -26.36 30.77 40.16
N LYS A 483 -27.58 30.34 40.51
CA LYS A 483 -28.14 29.04 40.07
C LYS A 483 -29.68 29.02 40.00
N LYS A 484 -30.22 28.28 39.02
CA LYS A 484 -31.66 27.98 38.74
C LYS A 484 -32.55 29.17 38.34
N TYR A 485 -33.16 29.05 37.15
CA TYR A 485 -34.63 29.03 36.98
C TYR A 485 -35.00 28.08 35.83
N ASP A 486 -36.25 27.66 35.78
CA ASP A 486 -36.87 26.85 34.71
C ASP A 486 -38.18 27.55 34.33
N VAL A 487 -38.32 27.90 33.05
CA VAL A 487 -39.51 28.56 32.50
C VAL A 487 -39.72 28.07 31.07
N ARG A 488 -40.85 27.41 30.82
CA ARG A 488 -41.33 27.10 29.46
C ARG A 488 -42.25 28.21 28.95
N ALA A 489 -42.10 28.53 27.66
CA ALA A 489 -42.95 29.38 26.82
C ALA A 489 -43.01 30.89 27.16
N MET A 490 -42.45 31.73 26.27
CA MET A 490 -43.18 32.76 25.52
C MET A 490 -42.34 33.24 24.30
N SER A 491 -42.87 34.17 23.50
CA SER A 491 -42.51 34.40 22.08
C SER A 491 -41.62 35.63 21.79
N ASN A 492 -41.20 35.78 20.52
CA ASN A 492 -40.55 36.97 19.95
C ASN A 492 -41.17 38.30 20.41
N GLU A 493 -40.36 39.17 21.02
CA GLU A 493 -39.95 40.48 20.50
C GLU A 493 -39.08 41.25 21.52
N THR A 494 -38.45 42.34 21.06
CA THR A 494 -37.73 43.40 21.83
C THR A 494 -36.21 43.25 21.98
N VAL A 495 -35.52 44.19 21.33
CA VAL A 495 -34.07 44.46 21.33
C VAL A 495 -33.73 45.55 22.38
N GLN A 496 -32.47 45.63 22.82
CA GLN A 496 -31.89 46.64 23.76
C GLN A 496 -32.49 46.60 25.19
N ASP A 497 -31.72 46.47 26.26
CA ASP A 497 -30.62 47.37 26.63
C ASP A 497 -29.77 46.81 27.79
N CYS A 498 -28.45 47.08 27.79
CA CYS A 498 -27.59 47.32 29.00
C CYS A 498 -26.09 47.34 28.64
N PHE A 499 -25.54 48.53 28.43
CA PHE A 499 -24.09 48.80 28.29
C PHE A 499 -23.63 49.84 29.34
N SER A 500 -22.31 50.08 29.42
CA SER A 500 -21.58 50.88 30.43
C SER A 500 -21.39 50.17 31.79
N VAL A 501 -20.30 50.34 32.53
CA VAL A 501 -19.32 51.47 32.66
C VAL A 501 -17.88 50.88 32.52
N PHE A 502 -16.84 51.51 31.96
CA PHE A 502 -16.30 52.87 32.19
C PHE A 502 -15.59 53.53 30.96
N GLN A 503 -15.19 54.80 31.13
CA GLN A 503 -14.68 55.79 30.14
C GLN A 503 -13.33 56.39 30.64
N LEU A 504 -12.44 57.08 29.92
CA LEU A 504 -12.21 57.63 28.54
C LEU A 504 -10.65 57.92 28.46
N PRO A 505 -10.00 58.71 27.54
CA PRO A 505 -10.44 59.51 26.38
C PRO A 505 -9.67 59.31 25.04
N GLY A 506 -10.16 59.95 23.95
CA GLY A 506 -9.48 60.12 22.64
C GLY A 506 -8.59 61.38 22.55
N PRO A 507 -8.43 62.11 21.39
CA PRO A 507 -9.54 62.43 20.44
C PRO A 507 -9.23 62.64 18.91
N LYS A 508 -10.26 62.44 18.05
CA LYS A 508 -10.61 63.17 16.77
C LYS A 508 -9.61 63.22 15.58
N ALA A 509 -9.98 63.33 14.29
CA ALA A 509 -11.20 63.14 13.45
C ALA A 509 -10.76 63.32 11.94
N ALA A 510 -11.54 63.37 10.85
CA ALA A 510 -13.00 63.41 10.61
C ALA A 510 -13.40 62.99 9.14
N GLU A 511 -14.64 62.51 8.98
CA GLU A 511 -15.66 62.79 7.91
C GLU A 511 -15.45 62.55 6.39
N ILE A 512 -16.25 61.58 5.86
CA ILE A 512 -17.26 61.65 4.77
C ILE A 512 -16.88 62.25 3.38
N GLY A 513 -17.16 61.51 2.28
CA GLY A 513 -17.41 62.15 0.97
C GLY A 513 -17.46 61.33 -0.34
N THR A 514 -18.58 60.64 -0.62
CA THR A 514 -19.20 60.43 -1.97
C THR A 514 -18.47 59.76 -3.17
N GLU A 515 -19.28 59.21 -4.08
CA GLU A 515 -18.93 58.60 -5.38
C GLU A 515 -18.24 59.57 -6.37
N TYR A 516 -17.41 59.07 -7.32
CA TYR A 516 -17.78 58.98 -8.76
C TYR A 516 -16.74 58.20 -9.60
N THR A 517 -17.06 57.99 -10.89
CA THR A 517 -16.51 56.94 -11.78
C THR A 517 -15.29 57.32 -12.65
N ARG A 518 -14.52 56.27 -13.03
CA ARG A 518 -13.73 56.05 -14.29
C ARG A 518 -12.41 56.82 -14.56
N LEU A 519 -11.32 56.01 -14.62
CA LEU A 519 -10.32 55.87 -15.73
C LEU A 519 -9.45 57.10 -16.17
N PRO A 520 -8.31 56.89 -16.88
CA PRO A 520 -7.18 55.96 -16.64
C PRO A 520 -5.80 56.67 -16.83
N MET A 521 -4.73 55.91 -17.16
CA MET A 521 -3.42 56.33 -17.75
C MET A 521 -2.26 56.79 -16.83
N ALA A 522 -1.35 55.84 -16.59
CA ALA A 522 0.04 55.82 -17.10
C ALA A 522 1.13 56.85 -16.67
N SER A 523 2.24 56.26 -16.17
CA SER A 523 3.66 56.55 -16.51
C SER A 523 4.49 57.65 -15.81
N SER A 524 5.48 57.15 -15.05
CA SER A 524 6.92 57.53 -15.06
C SER A 524 7.43 58.90 -14.57
N LEU A 525 8.16 58.88 -13.44
CA LEU A 525 9.55 59.35 -13.19
C LEU A 525 9.83 59.20 -11.66
N LEU A 526 10.90 58.63 -11.10
CA LEU A 526 12.34 58.51 -11.40
C LEU A 526 13.22 59.69 -10.87
N LEU A 527 13.53 59.63 -9.57
CA LEU A 527 14.65 60.27 -8.83
C LEU A 527 15.07 59.25 -7.74
N ARG A 528 16.33 58.82 -7.51
CA ARG A 528 17.60 59.53 -7.19
C ARG A 528 17.53 60.29 -5.85
N THR A 529 18.47 60.16 -4.88
CA THR A 529 19.83 59.56 -4.91
C THR A 529 20.40 59.27 -3.50
N ASN A 530 21.60 58.64 -3.47
CA ASN A 530 22.58 58.42 -2.39
C ASN A 530 22.50 57.03 -1.71
N GLU A 531 23.48 56.11 -1.83
CA GLU A 531 24.97 56.15 -1.67
C GLU A 531 25.46 56.23 -0.21
N LEU A 532 25.97 55.10 0.29
CA LEU A 532 27.14 55.06 1.18
C LEU A 532 27.84 53.68 1.04
N ARG A 533 29.11 53.68 0.61
CA ARG A 533 29.94 52.49 0.39
C ARG A 533 30.92 52.26 1.54
N LEU A 534 31.43 51.03 1.69
CA LEU A 534 32.83 50.75 2.08
C LEU A 534 33.23 49.29 1.76
N VAL A 535 34.42 49.09 1.18
CA VAL A 535 34.97 47.88 0.49
C VAL A 535 36.50 48.09 0.30
N PRO A 536 37.42 47.11 0.04
CA PRO A 536 37.63 45.68 0.43
C PRO A 536 38.91 45.53 1.32
N PRO A 537 39.68 44.39 1.36
CA PRO A 537 40.62 43.92 0.28
C PRO A 537 40.46 42.42 -0.12
N LEU A 538 40.57 42.03 -1.41
CA LEU A 538 41.76 41.49 -2.16
C LEU A 538 42.27 40.11 -1.66
N PHE A 539 42.51 39.09 -2.50
CA PHE A 539 43.51 39.08 -3.61
C PHE A 539 43.17 38.17 -4.84
N ASP A 540 44.15 38.04 -5.75
CA ASP A 540 44.02 37.93 -7.23
C ASP A 540 43.83 36.57 -7.94
N LEU A 541 43.56 36.74 -9.25
CA LEU A 541 43.34 35.80 -10.36
C LEU A 541 44.65 35.21 -10.96
N TYR A 542 44.53 34.20 -11.84
CA TYR A 542 45.47 34.00 -12.97
C TYR A 542 44.73 33.57 -14.26
N LEU A 543 45.34 33.81 -15.43
CA LEU A 543 44.73 33.78 -16.77
C LEU A 543 45.45 32.81 -17.72
N PHE A 544 44.80 32.39 -18.82
CA PHE A 544 45.24 32.68 -20.20
C PHE A 544 44.14 32.36 -21.25
N THR A 545 44.32 32.80 -22.51
CA THR A 545 43.22 33.09 -23.47
C THR A 545 43.48 32.50 -24.90
N PRO A 546 42.94 32.97 -26.07
CA PRO A 546 42.33 32.06 -27.07
C PRO A 546 42.95 32.11 -28.50
N SER A 547 42.31 31.47 -29.49
CA SER A 547 42.60 31.63 -30.93
C SER A 547 41.32 31.48 -31.80
N SER A 548 41.37 31.76 -33.12
CA SER A 548 40.21 32.30 -33.86
C SER A 548 40.17 32.08 -35.40
N LEU A 549 38.94 32.07 -35.98
CA LEU A 549 38.56 32.28 -37.41
C LEU A 549 38.94 31.16 -38.43
N PRO A 550 38.34 31.11 -39.66
CA PRO A 550 37.02 31.55 -40.16
C PRO A 550 36.24 30.43 -40.95
N PRO A 551 34.99 30.67 -41.43
CA PRO A 551 34.22 29.70 -42.24
C PRO A 551 34.25 29.92 -43.78
N PRO A 552 34.02 28.88 -44.60
CA PRO A 552 33.69 28.99 -46.04
C PRO A 552 32.26 28.49 -46.40
N GLU A 553 31.78 28.82 -47.60
CA GLU A 553 30.45 28.47 -48.14
C GLU A 553 30.44 27.25 -49.10
N PHE A 554 29.27 26.97 -49.71
CA PHE A 554 28.93 25.94 -50.72
C PHE A 554 28.80 24.49 -50.21
N SER A 555 27.91 23.64 -50.75
CA SER A 555 26.97 23.80 -51.90
C SER A 555 25.60 23.18 -51.59
N GLN A 556 24.54 23.66 -52.26
CA GLN A 556 23.27 22.94 -52.33
C GLN A 556 23.44 21.57 -53.02
N SER A 557 22.73 20.56 -52.53
CA SER A 557 22.57 19.25 -53.17
C SER A 557 21.15 18.73 -52.92
N THR A 558 20.32 18.72 -53.97
CA THR A 558 18.94 18.23 -53.89
C THR A 558 18.88 16.72 -53.68
N MET A 559 18.67 16.27 -52.45
CA MET A 559 18.04 14.97 -52.20
C MET A 559 16.52 15.13 -52.28
N LYS A 560 15.86 14.20 -52.96
CA LYS A 560 14.41 14.21 -53.13
C LYS A 560 13.74 13.78 -51.82
N SER A 561 12.68 14.49 -51.42
CA SER A 561 11.81 14.02 -50.33
C SER A 561 11.09 12.76 -50.77
N THR A 562 11.58 11.60 -50.31
CA THR A 562 10.78 10.37 -50.31
C THR A 562 9.91 10.44 -49.06
N THR A 563 8.68 10.93 -49.20
CA THR A 563 7.71 11.01 -48.10
C THR A 563 7.34 9.59 -47.67
N LEU A 564 8.07 9.06 -46.69
CA LEU A 564 7.65 7.86 -46.00
C LEU A 564 6.42 8.25 -45.17
N LEU A 565 5.24 7.79 -45.59
CA LEU A 565 4.03 7.88 -44.79
C LEU A 565 4.23 6.99 -43.56
N GLY A 566 4.78 7.59 -42.51
CA GLY A 566 4.65 7.04 -41.18
C GLY A 566 3.17 6.93 -40.88
N LEU A 567 2.68 5.70 -40.69
CA LEU A 567 1.46 5.50 -39.93
C LEU A 567 1.67 6.22 -38.59
N PRO A 568 0.82 7.17 -38.19
CA PRO A 568 0.88 7.69 -36.84
C PRO A 568 0.72 6.49 -35.91
N ALA A 569 1.56 6.42 -34.87
CA ALA A 569 1.20 5.61 -33.73
C ALA A 569 -0.13 6.19 -33.21
N LEU A 570 -1.21 5.43 -33.33
CA LEU A 570 -2.44 5.75 -32.64
C LEU A 570 -2.16 5.52 -31.16
N ALA A 571 -1.67 6.58 -30.50
CA ALA A 571 -2.00 6.78 -29.10
C ALA A 571 -3.52 6.72 -29.00
N SER A 572 -4.01 5.88 -28.09
CA SER A 572 -5.41 5.93 -27.71
C SER A 572 -5.48 6.92 -26.57
N ALA A 573 -5.79 8.18 -26.89
CA ALA A 573 -6.17 9.16 -25.89
C ALA A 573 -7.23 8.53 -24.97
N THR A 574 -7.06 8.67 -23.65
CA THR A 574 -8.00 8.10 -22.69
C THR A 574 -8.90 9.24 -22.20
N THR A 575 -10.14 9.21 -22.65
CA THR A 575 -11.17 10.11 -22.14
C THR A 575 -11.68 9.56 -20.83
N HIS A 576 -11.41 10.29 -19.75
CA HIS A 576 -11.92 10.06 -18.41
C HIS A 576 -13.16 10.93 -18.17
N HIS A 577 -13.94 10.64 -17.14
CA HIS A 577 -15.24 11.23 -16.91
C HIS A 577 -15.44 11.58 -15.43
N LEU A 578 -16.13 12.69 -15.17
CA LEU A 578 -16.49 13.18 -13.84
C LEU A 578 -17.98 13.51 -13.75
N PHE A 579 -18.57 13.31 -12.59
CA PHE A 579 -19.77 14.05 -12.19
C PHE A 579 -19.38 15.23 -11.29
N VAL A 580 -20.08 16.35 -11.41
CA VAL A 580 -19.85 17.59 -10.64
C VAL A 580 -21.15 18.07 -9.99
N GLY A 581 -21.08 18.37 -8.69
CA GLY A 581 -22.19 18.85 -7.86
C GLY A 581 -22.41 20.37 -7.88
N THR A 582 -23.51 20.81 -7.25
CA THR A 582 -23.98 22.21 -7.23
C THR A 582 -24.41 22.68 -5.84
N PHE A 583 -24.13 23.94 -5.51
CA PHE A 583 -24.76 24.59 -4.34
C PHE A 583 -26.14 25.18 -4.66
N SER A 584 -26.48 25.33 -5.94
CA SER A 584 -27.71 25.97 -6.42
C SER A 584 -28.10 25.39 -7.79
N GLY A 585 -29.39 25.29 -8.06
CA GLY A 585 -29.92 24.67 -9.29
C GLY A 585 -29.91 23.14 -9.26
N ALA A 586 -31.00 22.54 -9.78
CA ALA A 586 -31.16 21.09 -9.83
C ALA A 586 -30.45 20.47 -11.05
N ASN A 587 -29.13 20.63 -11.08
CA ASN A 587 -28.23 20.16 -12.14
C ASN A 587 -27.13 19.26 -11.55
N LEU A 588 -26.70 18.25 -12.30
CA LEU A 588 -25.42 17.55 -12.14
C LEU A 588 -24.72 17.53 -13.50
N TYR A 589 -23.44 17.88 -13.56
CA TYR A 589 -22.71 17.93 -14.84
C TYR A 589 -21.91 16.66 -15.04
N ALA A 590 -22.09 16.01 -16.18
CA ALA A 590 -21.17 15.00 -16.69
C ALA A 590 -20.10 15.70 -17.54
N VAL A 591 -18.83 15.56 -17.14
CA VAL A 591 -17.68 16.23 -17.76
C VAL A 591 -16.66 15.19 -18.21
N GLU A 592 -16.19 15.31 -19.44
CA GLU A 592 -15.08 14.53 -20.00
C GLU A 592 -13.75 15.26 -19.76
N PHE A 593 -12.69 14.50 -19.46
CA PHE A 593 -11.29 14.95 -19.42
C PHE A 593 -10.44 14.07 -20.34
N ASP A 594 -9.82 14.67 -21.36
CA ASP A 594 -8.91 13.98 -22.29
C ASP A 594 -7.45 14.18 -21.84
N ASP A 595 -6.77 13.09 -21.49
CA ASP A 595 -5.45 13.12 -20.87
C ASP A 595 -4.26 13.36 -21.82
N GLU A 596 -4.46 13.21 -23.13
CA GLU A 596 -3.44 13.49 -24.16
C GLU A 596 -3.52 14.95 -24.65
N THR A 597 -4.72 15.48 -24.84
CA THR A 597 -4.95 16.87 -25.28
C THR A 597 -5.05 17.87 -24.13
N LEU A 598 -5.24 17.40 -22.90
CA LEU A 598 -5.44 18.19 -21.68
C LEU A 598 -6.65 19.13 -21.79
N ALA A 599 -7.78 18.59 -22.25
CA ALA A 599 -9.03 19.31 -22.43
C ALA A 599 -10.12 18.82 -21.47
N LEU A 600 -10.97 19.75 -21.00
CA LEU A 600 -12.24 19.44 -20.33
C LEU A 600 -13.41 19.78 -21.26
N THR A 601 -14.40 18.89 -21.37
CA THR A 601 -15.62 19.11 -22.17
C THR A 601 -16.88 18.72 -21.40
N LEU A 602 -17.89 19.61 -21.40
CA LEU A 602 -19.22 19.28 -20.86
C LEU A 602 -19.90 18.25 -21.77
N ALA A 603 -20.04 17.02 -21.29
CA ALA A 603 -20.68 15.92 -22.01
C ALA A 603 -22.20 15.94 -21.86
N ALA A 604 -22.69 16.22 -20.65
CA ALA A 604 -24.11 16.46 -20.38
C ALA A 604 -24.34 17.37 -19.17
N ASN A 605 -25.41 18.17 -19.21
CA ASN A 605 -26.02 18.75 -18.01
C ASN A 605 -27.27 17.90 -17.69
N ILE A 606 -27.24 17.18 -16.58
CA ILE A 606 -28.27 16.24 -16.14
C ILE A 606 -29.21 16.96 -15.17
N SER A 607 -30.51 16.99 -15.48
CA SER A 607 -31.53 17.46 -14.53
C SER A 607 -31.58 16.53 -13.31
N ALA A 608 -31.18 17.06 -12.15
CA ALA A 608 -31.18 16.37 -10.87
C ALA A 608 -32.52 16.53 -10.13
N HIS A 609 -32.65 15.88 -8.97
CA HIS A 609 -33.78 16.02 -8.05
C HIS A 609 -33.74 17.37 -7.31
N ALA A 610 -32.55 17.76 -6.84
CA ALA A 610 -32.28 19.01 -6.13
C ALA A 610 -30.87 19.52 -6.48
N ALA A 611 -30.45 20.62 -5.85
CA ALA A 611 -29.03 20.99 -5.82
C ALA A 611 -28.26 20.05 -4.89
N HIS A 612 -27.02 19.71 -5.24
CA HIS A 612 -26.25 18.67 -4.56
C HIS A 612 -24.84 19.17 -4.20
N ALA A 613 -24.73 19.78 -3.02
CA ALA A 613 -23.51 20.45 -2.53
C ALA A 613 -22.35 19.49 -2.19
N TRP A 614 -22.64 18.18 -2.14
CA TRP A 614 -21.65 17.11 -2.01
C TRP A 614 -22.18 15.82 -2.66
N ILE A 615 -21.37 15.19 -3.48
CA ILE A 615 -21.66 13.91 -4.13
C ILE A 615 -20.54 12.89 -3.89
N ASN A 616 -20.91 11.60 -3.80
CA ASN A 616 -19.99 10.48 -3.58
C ASN A 616 -20.46 9.23 -4.34
N LEU A 617 -19.54 8.49 -4.98
CA LEU A 617 -19.87 7.26 -5.72
C LEU A 617 -19.81 6.01 -4.82
N SER A 618 -20.56 4.97 -5.18
CA SER A 618 -20.45 3.64 -4.58
C SER A 618 -19.11 2.96 -4.88
N HIS A 619 -18.78 1.94 -4.08
CA HIS A 619 -17.55 1.12 -4.23
C HIS A 619 -17.35 0.50 -5.63
N ASP A 620 -18.44 0.28 -6.36
CA ASP A 620 -18.50 -0.28 -7.72
C ASP A 620 -18.94 0.76 -8.77
N LYS A 621 -19.10 2.02 -8.35
CA LYS A 621 -19.54 3.19 -9.12
C LYS A 621 -20.88 3.04 -9.86
N LYS A 622 -21.73 2.08 -9.49
CA LYS A 622 -23.07 1.93 -10.06
C LYS A 622 -24.13 2.81 -9.39
N ALA A 623 -23.84 3.39 -8.24
CA ALA A 623 -24.70 4.35 -7.57
C ALA A 623 -23.94 5.64 -7.22
N LEU A 624 -24.66 6.76 -7.24
CA LEU A 624 -24.19 8.06 -6.76
C LEU A 624 -25.09 8.51 -5.60
N TYR A 625 -24.46 8.89 -4.50
CA TYR A 625 -25.10 9.42 -3.30
C TYR A 625 -24.88 10.93 -3.23
N ALA A 626 -25.90 11.66 -2.79
CA ALA A 626 -25.87 13.12 -2.73
C ALA A 626 -26.57 13.68 -1.49
N VAL A 627 -26.20 14.91 -1.14
CA VAL A 627 -26.89 15.72 -0.11
C VAL A 627 -27.94 16.64 -0.75
N GLU A 628 -29.03 16.89 -0.02
CA GLU A 628 -30.07 17.86 -0.40
C GLU A 628 -30.75 18.44 0.85
N ASP A 629 -31.44 19.57 0.70
CA ASP A 629 -32.18 20.20 1.81
C ASP A 629 -33.15 19.19 2.46
N GLY A 630 -32.99 18.98 3.76
CA GLY A 630 -33.78 18.03 4.54
C GLY A 630 -33.57 16.53 4.28
N GLY A 631 -32.61 16.08 3.45
CA GLY A 631 -32.52 14.65 3.07
C GLY A 631 -31.21 14.15 2.45
N TRP A 632 -31.26 12.92 1.95
CA TRP A 632 -30.17 12.17 1.31
C TRP A 632 -30.68 11.54 0.01
N THR A 633 -30.01 11.77 -1.10
CA THR A 633 -30.43 11.29 -2.43
C THR A 633 -29.57 10.12 -2.89
N SER A 634 -30.15 9.21 -3.67
CA SER A 634 -29.41 8.24 -4.49
C SER A 634 -29.88 8.22 -5.95
N TYR A 635 -28.92 7.94 -6.82
CA TYR A 635 -29.08 7.73 -8.26
C TYR A 635 -28.42 6.41 -8.67
N SER A 636 -28.97 5.73 -9.68
CA SER A 636 -28.21 4.76 -10.47
C SER A 636 -27.35 5.49 -11.50
N VAL A 637 -26.13 4.99 -11.70
CA VAL A 637 -25.22 5.45 -12.74
C VAL A 637 -25.47 4.62 -14.00
N ASP A 638 -26.24 5.18 -14.92
CA ASP A 638 -26.68 4.45 -16.12
C ASP A 638 -25.57 4.39 -17.19
N ASN A 639 -24.71 5.42 -17.21
CA ASN A 639 -23.46 5.56 -17.97
C ASN A 639 -22.76 6.87 -17.56
N THR A 640 -21.61 7.18 -18.16
CA THR A 640 -20.82 8.39 -17.89
C THR A 640 -21.53 9.73 -18.18
N THR A 641 -22.72 9.72 -18.79
CA THR A 641 -23.51 10.91 -19.13
C THR A 641 -24.95 10.90 -18.61
N SER A 642 -25.35 9.89 -17.83
CA SER A 642 -26.74 9.71 -17.37
C SER A 642 -26.82 9.16 -15.96
N LEU A 643 -27.68 9.77 -15.15
CA LEU A 643 -28.05 9.34 -13.81
C LEU A 643 -29.58 9.23 -13.73
N THR A 644 -30.09 8.17 -13.12
CA THR A 644 -31.53 8.00 -12.85
C THR A 644 -31.76 8.05 -11.33
N HIS A 645 -32.63 8.97 -10.87
CA HIS A 645 -32.99 9.08 -9.45
C HIS A 645 -33.68 7.78 -8.97
N THR A 646 -33.18 7.21 -7.87
CA THR A 646 -33.71 5.95 -7.32
C THR A 646 -34.49 6.16 -6.02
N ASN A 647 -33.98 6.99 -5.09
CA ASN A 647 -34.67 7.31 -3.85
C ASN A 647 -34.16 8.59 -3.19
N THR A 648 -34.98 9.18 -2.31
CA THR A 648 -34.60 10.22 -1.34
C THR A 648 -35.06 9.80 0.05
N LEU A 649 -34.13 9.78 1.01
CA LEU A 649 -34.43 9.56 2.43
C LEU A 649 -34.42 10.90 3.19
N PRO A 650 -35.44 11.21 4.01
CA PRO A 650 -35.41 12.41 4.83
C PRO A 650 -34.41 12.28 5.99
N LEU A 651 -33.94 13.42 6.50
CA LEU A 651 -33.37 13.52 7.84
C LEU A 651 -34.43 13.11 8.90
N THR A 652 -34.03 12.36 9.92
CA THR A 652 -34.96 11.85 10.95
C THR A 652 -34.39 11.92 12.36
N GLY A 653 -35.27 11.77 13.36
CA GLY A 653 -34.88 11.71 14.78
C GLY A 653 -34.25 13.02 15.27
N ASN A 654 -33.17 12.91 16.04
CA ASN A 654 -32.41 14.06 16.51
C ASN A 654 -31.59 14.76 15.41
N CYS A 655 -31.37 14.14 14.24
CA CYS A 655 -30.69 14.74 13.09
C CYS A 655 -31.58 15.71 12.30
N SER A 656 -32.58 16.33 12.95
CA SER A 656 -33.54 17.25 12.32
C SER A 656 -32.91 18.62 12.06
N SER A 657 -31.95 18.66 11.13
CA SER A 657 -31.41 19.86 10.50
C SER A 657 -32.23 20.24 9.26
N ASP A 658 -32.14 21.49 8.81
CA ASP A 658 -32.80 21.95 7.58
C ASP A 658 -32.07 21.48 6.31
N ARG A 659 -30.81 21.01 6.42
CA ARG A 659 -29.95 20.57 5.29
C ARG A 659 -29.07 19.37 5.66
N SER A 660 -28.66 18.58 4.67
CA SER A 660 -27.46 17.73 4.75
C SER A 660 -26.26 18.42 4.07
N ILE A 661 -25.01 18.05 4.40
CA ILE A 661 -23.81 18.68 3.81
C ILE A 661 -22.70 17.73 3.33
N PHE A 662 -22.55 16.53 3.92
CA PHE A 662 -21.49 15.59 3.54
C PHE A 662 -22.04 14.16 3.41
N VAL A 663 -21.54 13.38 2.46
CA VAL A 663 -21.77 11.92 2.33
C VAL A 663 -20.52 11.15 1.93
N LEU A 664 -20.37 9.94 2.48
CA LEU A 664 -19.28 8.99 2.24
C LEU A 664 -19.83 7.56 2.16
N SER A 665 -19.63 6.87 1.05
CA SER A 665 -19.97 5.45 0.92
C SER A 665 -18.88 4.55 1.50
N ALA A 666 -19.27 3.40 2.07
CA ALA A 666 -18.32 2.37 2.49
C ALA A 666 -17.82 1.55 1.29
N HIS A 667 -16.52 1.27 1.26
CA HIS A 667 -15.90 0.40 0.25
C HIS A 667 -15.92 -1.10 0.62
N THR A 668 -16.51 -1.44 1.77
CA THR A 668 -16.64 -2.80 2.31
C THR A 668 -18.10 -3.14 2.60
N PRO A 669 -18.53 -4.41 2.51
CA PRO A 669 -19.85 -4.83 2.96
C PRO A 669 -20.13 -4.38 4.41
N PRO A 670 -21.36 -3.92 4.73
CA PRO A 670 -22.57 -3.97 3.91
C PRO A 670 -22.78 -2.77 2.96
N TYR A 671 -21.73 -1.98 2.68
CA TYR A 671 -21.76 -0.82 1.76
C TYR A 671 -22.68 0.32 2.20
N ASN A 672 -22.89 0.49 3.51
CA ASN A 672 -23.61 1.61 4.09
C ASN A 672 -23.02 2.96 3.65
N VAL A 673 -23.86 3.99 3.62
CA VAL A 673 -23.45 5.39 3.39
C VAL A 673 -23.53 6.15 4.71
N TYR A 674 -22.48 6.88 5.04
CA TYR A 674 -22.42 7.75 6.21
C TYR A 674 -22.61 9.19 5.75
N GLY A 675 -23.50 9.93 6.40
CA GLY A 675 -23.80 11.32 6.04
C GLY A 675 -23.85 12.23 7.26
N ASP A 676 -23.41 13.48 7.09
CA ASP A 676 -23.52 14.51 8.13
C ASP A 676 -24.29 15.78 7.68
N PRO A 677 -25.19 16.32 8.52
CA PRO A 677 -25.94 17.53 8.27
C PRO A 677 -25.42 18.81 8.95
N PHE A 678 -24.15 18.83 9.39
CA PHE A 678 -23.54 19.93 10.14
C PHE A 678 -24.26 20.18 11.47
N SER A 679 -24.38 19.14 12.27
CA SER A 679 -25.11 19.19 13.56
C SER A 679 -24.51 18.28 14.62
N ASN A 680 -25.12 18.26 15.81
CA ASN A 680 -24.81 17.31 16.89
C ASN A 680 -25.31 15.87 16.64
N CYS A 681 -25.58 15.52 15.37
CA CYS A 681 -26.13 14.24 14.94
C CYS A 681 -25.74 13.94 13.49
N GLY A 682 -25.22 12.74 13.22
CA GLY A 682 -24.92 12.22 11.88
C GLY A 682 -25.78 10.99 11.55
N SER A 683 -25.77 10.50 10.31
CA SER A 683 -26.63 9.38 9.85
C SER A 683 -25.83 8.22 9.26
N VAL A 684 -26.23 7.00 9.62
CA VAL A 684 -25.86 5.76 8.92
C VAL A 684 -27.05 5.35 8.05
N LEU A 685 -26.82 5.19 6.75
CA LEU A 685 -27.82 4.83 5.75
C LEU A 685 -27.50 3.43 5.21
N SER A 686 -28.49 2.52 5.21
CA SER A 686 -28.36 1.21 4.57
C SER A 686 -28.74 1.29 3.08
N VAL A 687 -28.02 0.58 2.21
CA VAL A 687 -28.36 0.42 0.80
C VAL A 687 -29.07 -0.92 0.52
N ASP A 688 -29.70 -1.06 -0.64
CA ASP A 688 -30.26 -2.32 -1.15
C ASP A 688 -29.31 -3.06 -2.11
N GLU A 689 -29.78 -4.16 -2.73
CA GLU A 689 -28.98 -5.02 -3.62
C GLU A 689 -28.57 -4.32 -4.94
N ASP A 690 -29.29 -3.28 -5.35
CA ASP A 690 -28.98 -2.44 -6.52
C ASP A 690 -28.20 -1.16 -6.13
N GLY A 691 -27.91 -0.97 -4.84
CA GLY A 691 -27.12 0.13 -4.30
C GLY A 691 -27.90 1.42 -3.98
N ALA A 692 -29.23 1.42 -4.10
CA ALA A 692 -30.05 2.57 -3.75
C ALA A 692 -30.20 2.73 -2.23
N LEU A 693 -30.41 3.96 -1.74
CA LEU A 693 -30.60 4.22 -0.30
C LEU A 693 -31.93 3.63 0.17
N ALA A 694 -31.87 2.66 1.09
CA ALA A 694 -33.05 1.90 1.54
C ALA A 694 -33.66 2.44 2.85
N ALA A 695 -32.83 2.84 3.83
CA ALA A 695 -33.30 3.37 5.11
C ALA A 695 -32.21 4.15 5.87
N VAL A 696 -32.63 5.07 6.75
CA VAL A 696 -31.77 5.58 7.83
C VAL A 696 -31.70 4.48 8.90
N ALA A 697 -30.56 3.80 8.98
CA ALA A 697 -30.35 2.64 9.83
C ALA A 697 -29.99 3.01 11.28
N GLN A 698 -29.29 4.13 11.47
CA GLN A 698 -28.92 4.68 12.77
C GLN A 698 -28.68 6.19 12.70
N ASN A 699 -29.05 6.90 13.76
CA ASN A 699 -28.52 8.24 14.05
C ASN A 699 -27.28 8.12 14.95
N ILE A 700 -26.18 8.68 14.49
CA ILE A 700 -24.98 9.00 15.28
C ILE A 700 -25.32 10.22 16.15
N SER A 701 -24.81 10.32 17.37
CA SER A 701 -25.04 11.48 18.24
C SER A 701 -23.70 11.98 18.80
N TYR A 702 -23.43 13.27 18.65
CA TYR A 702 -22.20 13.92 19.08
C TYR A 702 -22.47 14.85 20.28
N ALA A 703 -21.50 15.67 20.69
CA ALA A 703 -21.68 16.70 21.71
C ALA A 703 -22.67 17.80 21.24
N SER A 704 -23.33 18.48 22.19
CA SER A 704 -24.41 19.44 21.90
C SER A 704 -24.05 20.60 20.97
N ASP A 705 -22.77 20.94 20.97
CA ASP A 705 -22.06 22.02 20.30
C ASP A 705 -21.28 21.54 19.05
N SER A 706 -21.39 20.25 18.71
CA SER A 706 -20.75 19.68 17.52
C SER A 706 -21.41 20.16 16.23
N GLY A 707 -20.59 20.26 15.19
CA GLY A 707 -20.98 20.53 13.81
C GLY A 707 -19.99 19.83 12.90
N VAL A 708 -20.23 18.55 12.61
CA VAL A 708 -19.34 17.74 11.78
C VAL A 708 -19.44 18.18 10.32
N HIS A 709 -18.28 18.39 9.68
CA HIS A 709 -18.21 18.85 8.29
C HIS A 709 -17.70 17.76 7.33
N GLY A 710 -16.94 16.79 7.82
CA GLY A 710 -16.33 15.77 6.97
C GLY A 710 -16.17 14.42 7.67
N LEU A 711 -16.24 13.35 6.88
CA LEU A 711 -16.15 11.97 7.34
C LEU A 711 -15.03 11.25 6.58
N ALA A 712 -14.35 10.31 7.26
CA ALA A 712 -13.39 9.40 6.64
C ALA A 712 -13.52 7.99 7.23
N LEU A 713 -13.28 6.96 6.42
CA LEU A 713 -13.28 5.55 6.85
C LEU A 713 -11.85 4.99 6.86
N SER A 714 -11.58 4.02 7.74
CA SER A 714 -10.38 3.19 7.61
C SER A 714 -10.48 2.29 6.36
N PRO A 715 -9.35 1.86 5.75
CA PRO A 715 -9.37 1.10 4.48
C PRO A 715 -10.02 -0.29 4.59
N ASP A 716 -10.13 -0.83 5.79
CA ASP A 716 -10.83 -2.08 6.12
C ASP A 716 -12.31 -1.88 6.51
N GLY A 717 -12.79 -0.63 6.50
CA GLY A 717 -14.14 -0.25 6.90
C GLY A 717 -14.44 -0.39 8.39
N ALA A 718 -13.45 -0.70 9.24
CA ALA A 718 -13.65 -0.98 10.66
C ALA A 718 -13.82 0.26 11.55
N TYR A 719 -13.42 1.45 11.08
CA TYR A 719 -13.51 2.71 11.84
C TYR A 719 -14.04 3.85 10.99
N LEU A 720 -14.90 4.68 11.59
CA LEU A 720 -15.38 5.95 11.04
C LEU A 720 -14.81 7.11 11.86
N TYR A 721 -14.16 8.05 11.18
CA TYR A 721 -13.63 9.29 11.73
C TYR A 721 -14.55 10.44 11.32
N SER A 722 -14.99 11.26 12.28
CA SER A 722 -15.79 12.46 12.02
C SER A 722 -15.01 13.71 12.42
N ALA A 723 -14.74 14.59 11.47
CA ALA A 723 -14.12 15.88 11.71
C ALA A 723 -15.21 16.88 12.16
N ASP A 724 -15.15 17.26 13.43
CA ASP A 724 -16.12 18.09 14.13
C ASP A 724 -15.60 19.51 14.26
N ASP A 725 -16.06 20.35 13.34
CA ASP A 725 -15.59 21.71 13.12
C ASP A 725 -15.95 22.60 14.32
N SER A 726 -17.26 22.70 14.59
CA SER A 726 -17.79 23.54 15.68
C SER A 726 -17.47 23.01 17.08
N GLY A 727 -17.39 21.68 17.26
CA GLY A 727 -16.93 21.06 18.50
C GLY A 727 -15.40 20.98 18.62
N ASN A 728 -14.65 21.51 17.66
CA ASN A 728 -13.19 21.57 17.62
C ASN A 728 -12.51 20.22 17.94
N SER A 729 -12.99 19.14 17.34
CA SER A 729 -12.57 17.77 17.68
C SER A 729 -12.61 16.78 16.51
N VAL A 730 -12.05 15.59 16.72
CA VAL A 730 -12.16 14.45 15.81
C VAL A 730 -12.78 13.30 16.59
N TRP A 731 -13.96 12.85 16.18
CA TRP A 731 -14.60 11.66 16.74
C TRP A 731 -14.09 10.41 16.05
N THR A 732 -14.04 9.29 16.76
CA THR A 732 -13.73 7.97 16.22
C THR A 732 -14.77 6.97 16.71
N HIS A 733 -15.35 6.23 15.77
CA HIS A 733 -16.31 5.16 16.03
C HIS A 733 -15.80 3.84 15.45
N SER A 734 -16.07 2.71 16.10
CA SER A 734 -15.97 1.40 15.45
C SER A 734 -17.22 1.13 14.61
N VAL A 735 -17.03 0.44 13.49
CA VAL A 735 -18.09 -0.02 12.58
C VAL A 735 -18.30 -1.52 12.79
N ASP A 736 -19.55 -1.95 12.94
CA ASP A 736 -19.92 -3.37 12.93
C ASP A 736 -19.90 -3.90 11.49
N SER A 737 -18.97 -4.79 11.17
CA SER A 737 -18.75 -5.33 9.82
C SER A 737 -19.88 -6.26 9.30
N SER A 738 -20.99 -6.40 10.01
CA SER A 738 -22.17 -7.17 9.60
C SER A 738 -23.41 -6.32 9.35
N THR A 739 -23.42 -5.08 9.84
CA THR A 739 -24.57 -4.15 9.78
C THR A 739 -24.21 -2.72 9.38
N GLY A 740 -22.91 -2.38 9.37
CA GLY A 740 -22.38 -1.04 9.09
C GLY A 740 -22.73 0.01 10.14
N LEU A 741 -23.35 -0.41 11.26
CA LEU A 741 -23.71 0.45 12.38
C LEU A 741 -22.47 0.84 13.20
N VAL A 742 -22.52 2.00 13.85
CA VAL A 742 -21.35 2.61 14.49
C VAL A 742 -21.49 2.71 16.01
N THR A 743 -20.36 2.62 16.73
CA THR A 743 -20.27 2.81 18.19
C THR A 743 -19.12 3.74 18.52
N GLU A 744 -19.39 4.79 19.31
CA GLU A 744 -18.38 5.76 19.74
C GLU A 744 -17.24 5.10 20.52
N LEU A 745 -15.99 5.45 20.19
CA LEU A 745 -14.79 5.03 20.92
C LEU A 745 -14.07 6.21 21.58
N GLN A 746 -14.02 7.36 20.91
CA GLN A 746 -13.25 8.53 21.33
C GLN A 746 -13.79 9.83 20.72
N GLN A 747 -13.77 10.90 21.50
CA GLN A 747 -13.66 12.28 21.03
C GLN A 747 -12.23 12.78 21.31
N LEU A 748 -11.51 13.23 20.30
CA LEU A 748 -10.15 13.78 20.43
C LEU A 748 -10.16 15.28 20.10
N THR A 749 -9.84 16.14 21.07
CA THR A 749 -9.72 17.59 20.85
C THR A 749 -8.66 17.90 19.78
N ALA A 750 -8.93 18.92 18.96
CA ALA A 750 -8.00 19.40 17.93
C ALA A 750 -6.68 19.96 18.51
N PRO A 751 -5.64 20.20 17.68
CA PRO A 751 -4.31 20.63 18.14
C PRO A 751 -4.25 21.97 18.88
N SER A 752 -5.27 22.82 18.72
CA SER A 752 -5.42 24.10 19.42
C SER A 752 -6.91 24.44 19.56
N ASP A 753 -7.23 25.34 20.49
CA ASP A 753 -8.56 25.94 20.59
C ASP A 753 -8.88 26.71 19.29
N GLY A 754 -10.08 26.51 18.73
CA GLY A 754 -10.49 27.16 17.47
C GLY A 754 -9.67 26.73 16.24
N ALA A 755 -9.28 25.45 16.17
CA ALA A 755 -8.62 24.89 15.00
C ALA A 755 -9.61 24.46 13.91
N ASN A 756 -10.81 24.02 14.32
CA ASN A 756 -11.94 23.63 13.48
C ASN A 756 -11.62 22.49 12.49
N PRO A 757 -11.58 21.22 12.97
CA PRO A 757 -11.46 20.04 12.11
C PRO A 757 -12.61 19.92 11.10
N ARG A 758 -12.32 20.17 9.83
CA ARG A 758 -13.33 20.25 8.77
C ARG A 758 -13.44 18.96 7.95
N HIS A 759 -12.47 18.70 7.09
CA HIS A 759 -12.41 17.49 6.25
C HIS A 759 -11.25 16.58 6.68
N ALA A 760 -11.33 15.29 6.35
CA ALA A 760 -10.31 14.32 6.71
C ALA A 760 -10.16 13.23 5.64
N ALA A 761 -8.96 12.64 5.57
CA ALA A 761 -8.66 11.49 4.72
C ALA A 761 -7.75 10.49 5.45
N VAL A 762 -7.98 9.20 5.23
CA VAL A 762 -7.15 8.12 5.80
C VAL A 762 -6.22 7.56 4.72
N HIS A 763 -4.97 7.27 5.08
CA HIS A 763 -4.03 6.63 4.18
C HIS A 763 -4.45 5.20 3.82
N ALA A 764 -4.18 4.76 2.59
CA ALA A 764 -4.55 3.43 2.10
C ALA A 764 -3.98 2.23 2.89
N LYS A 765 -2.96 2.43 3.74
CA LYS A 765 -2.43 1.40 4.67
C LYS A 765 -3.01 1.48 6.09
N GLY A 766 -3.91 2.43 6.38
CA GLY A 766 -4.59 2.56 7.68
C GLY A 766 -3.73 3.06 8.85
N ASN A 767 -2.49 3.51 8.60
CA ASN A 767 -1.57 3.97 9.65
C ASN A 767 -1.69 5.46 9.99
N TYR A 768 -2.28 6.28 9.12
CA TYR A 768 -2.33 7.74 9.27
C TYR A 768 -3.67 8.31 8.82
N LEU A 769 -4.12 9.33 9.56
CA LEU A 769 -5.28 10.17 9.29
C LEU A 769 -4.77 11.61 9.13
N TYR A 770 -5.14 12.25 8.03
CA TYR A 770 -4.86 13.67 7.78
C TYR A 770 -6.17 14.44 7.95
N VAL A 771 -6.12 15.58 8.64
CA VAL A 771 -7.30 16.38 8.96
C VAL A 771 -7.04 17.84 8.65
N VAL A 772 -7.91 18.45 7.86
CA VAL A 772 -7.93 19.89 7.61
C VAL A 772 -8.48 20.60 8.83
N LEU A 773 -7.78 21.64 9.25
CA LEU A 773 -8.16 22.57 10.30
C LEU A 773 -8.52 23.90 9.61
N GLU A 774 -9.82 24.19 9.46
CA GLU A 774 -10.34 25.29 8.64
C GLU A 774 -9.88 26.65 9.16
N GLU A 775 -10.18 26.98 10.42
CA GLU A 775 -9.83 28.26 11.05
C GLU A 775 -8.33 28.39 11.37
N ALA A 776 -7.63 27.29 11.66
CA ALA A 776 -6.17 27.30 11.85
C ALA A 776 -5.37 27.28 10.54
N ASN A 777 -6.05 27.23 9.38
CA ASN A 777 -5.50 27.16 8.03
C ASN A 777 -4.34 26.16 7.86
N LYS A 778 -4.53 24.93 8.41
CA LYS A 778 -3.48 23.91 8.54
C LYS A 778 -3.97 22.50 8.26
N LEU A 779 -3.06 21.67 7.81
CA LEU A 779 -3.22 20.22 7.73
C LEU A 779 -2.57 19.57 8.96
N ALA A 780 -3.33 18.84 9.77
CA ALA A 780 -2.81 18.04 10.87
C ALA A 780 -2.62 16.57 10.48
N GLN A 781 -1.52 15.97 10.92
CA GLN A 781 -1.26 14.53 10.75
C GLN A 781 -1.40 13.82 12.10
N TYR A 782 -2.25 12.79 12.12
CA TYR A 782 -2.42 11.87 13.23
C TYR A 782 -1.92 10.50 12.80
N ARG A 783 -1.12 9.86 13.64
CA ARG A 783 -0.82 8.43 13.47
C ARG A 783 -1.97 7.63 14.09
N LEU A 784 -2.52 6.67 13.36
CA LEU A 784 -3.54 5.78 13.87
C LEU A 784 -2.90 4.67 14.72
N ASP A 785 -3.57 4.27 15.80
CA ASP A 785 -3.16 3.11 16.59
C ASP A 785 -3.63 1.80 15.92
N ALA A 786 -2.67 0.95 15.55
CA ALA A 786 -2.93 -0.27 14.79
C ALA A 786 -3.69 -1.37 15.55
N ALA A 787 -4.00 -1.18 16.85
CA ALA A 787 -4.79 -2.13 17.65
C ALA A 787 -6.20 -1.62 17.98
N SER A 788 -6.44 -0.31 17.91
CA SER A 788 -7.69 0.34 18.35
C SER A 788 -8.29 1.33 17.35
N GLY A 789 -7.60 1.60 16.23
CA GLY A 789 -8.01 2.56 15.20
C GLY A 789 -7.95 4.02 15.66
N LEU A 790 -7.55 4.30 16.91
CA LEU A 790 -7.64 5.63 17.50
C LEU A 790 -6.55 6.59 16.98
N PRO A 791 -6.89 7.85 16.66
CA PRO A 791 -5.91 8.85 16.24
C PRO A 791 -5.03 9.32 17.40
N ILE A 792 -3.73 9.41 17.14
CA ILE A 792 -2.72 9.93 18.06
C ILE A 792 -2.05 11.13 17.40
N PHE A 793 -2.23 12.31 17.99
CA PHE A 793 -1.63 13.54 17.49
C PHE A 793 -0.18 13.66 17.99
N GLU A 794 0.77 13.59 17.07
CA GLU A 794 2.22 13.60 17.38
C GLU A 794 2.85 14.99 17.14
N ASN A 795 2.03 16.05 17.27
CA ASN A 795 2.39 17.45 17.06
C ASN A 795 2.94 17.77 15.65
N VAL A 796 2.41 17.10 14.62
CA VAL A 796 2.75 17.31 13.21
C VAL A 796 1.63 18.09 12.52
N THR A 797 1.94 19.29 12.05
CA THR A 797 1.04 20.11 11.23
C THR A 797 1.82 20.78 10.09
N TYR A 798 1.11 21.10 9.00
CA TYR A 798 1.64 21.80 7.84
C TYR A 798 0.75 23.00 7.46
N PRO A 799 1.31 24.13 7.02
CA PRO A 799 0.54 25.29 6.59
C PRO A 799 -0.24 25.02 5.29
N LEU A 800 -1.50 25.46 5.22
CA LEU A 800 -2.34 25.46 4.00
C LEU A 800 -2.57 26.87 3.42
N ILE A 801 -2.03 27.90 4.07
CA ILE A 801 -1.78 29.25 3.50
C ILE A 801 -0.34 29.65 3.87
N PRO A 802 0.32 30.58 3.15
CA PRO A 802 1.70 30.96 3.45
C PRO A 802 1.88 31.46 4.89
N GLU A 803 3.05 31.22 5.48
CA GLU A 803 3.37 31.64 6.87
C GLU A 803 3.27 33.16 7.07
N SER A 804 3.35 33.97 6.00
CA SER A 804 3.04 35.42 6.04
C SER A 804 1.55 35.68 6.30
N GLU A 805 0.67 34.90 5.68
CA GLU A 805 -0.78 35.02 5.84
C GLU A 805 -1.22 34.45 7.19
N LEU A 806 -0.71 33.26 7.59
CA LEU A 806 -0.94 32.69 8.93
C LEU A 806 -0.56 33.66 10.07
N SER A 807 0.40 34.55 9.86
CA SER A 807 0.90 35.48 10.88
C SER A 807 0.34 36.91 10.77
N SER A 808 -0.45 37.23 9.75
CA SER A 808 -0.98 38.60 9.55
C SER A 808 -2.42 38.71 9.04
N ASN A 809 -2.91 37.71 8.29
CA ASN A 809 -4.20 37.72 7.59
C ASN A 809 -4.98 36.39 7.73
N ASN A 810 -4.70 35.54 8.74
CA ASN A 810 -5.29 34.20 8.87
C ASN A 810 -6.82 34.21 8.73
N ASP A 811 -7.48 35.16 9.38
CA ASP A 811 -8.92 35.34 9.40
C ASP A 811 -9.53 35.60 8.00
N ASN A 812 -8.72 35.98 7.00
CA ASN A 812 -9.14 36.11 5.60
C ASN A 812 -9.16 34.75 4.85
N TYR A 813 -8.87 33.63 5.51
CA TYR A 813 -8.74 32.31 4.89
C TYR A 813 -9.45 31.23 5.70
N TRP A 814 -9.81 30.15 5.00
CA TRP A 814 -10.49 28.98 5.53
C TRP A 814 -9.99 27.73 4.79
N SER A 815 -9.30 26.81 5.45
CA SER A 815 -8.88 25.57 4.79
C SER A 815 -10.05 24.65 4.47
N ASP A 816 -10.06 24.09 3.25
CA ASP A 816 -11.23 23.39 2.71
C ASP A 816 -11.09 21.86 2.79
N ASP A 817 -10.34 21.25 1.87
CA ASP A 817 -10.44 19.82 1.59
C ASP A 817 -9.08 19.10 1.59
N VAL A 818 -9.11 17.77 1.71
CA VAL A 818 -7.92 16.91 1.70
C VAL A 818 -8.23 15.53 1.13
N ALA A 819 -7.39 15.07 0.21
CA ALA A 819 -7.58 13.78 -0.45
C ALA A 819 -6.24 13.08 -0.78
N VAL A 820 -6.20 11.76 -0.57
CA VAL A 820 -5.05 10.89 -0.87
C VAL A 820 -5.12 10.47 -2.34
N ALA A 821 -4.01 10.54 -3.06
CA ALA A 821 -3.94 10.08 -4.46
C ALA A 821 -3.87 8.55 -4.56
N SER A 822 -4.20 7.98 -5.72
CA SER A 822 -4.50 6.53 -5.84
C SER A 822 -3.33 5.57 -5.61
N SER A 823 -2.08 6.03 -5.59
CA SER A 823 -0.94 5.22 -5.12
C SER A 823 -0.77 5.18 -3.60
N GLY A 824 -1.38 6.13 -2.88
CA GLY A 824 -1.06 6.38 -1.47
C GLY A 824 0.31 7.02 -1.23
N THR A 825 1.05 7.43 -2.28
CA THR A 825 2.37 8.11 -2.14
C THR A 825 2.27 9.64 -2.21
N PHE A 826 1.08 10.18 -2.51
CA PHE A 826 0.83 11.61 -2.64
C PHE A 826 -0.47 12.03 -1.92
N LEU A 827 -0.50 13.26 -1.42
CA LEU A 827 -1.67 13.88 -0.78
C LEU A 827 -1.89 15.28 -1.36
N TRP A 828 -3.14 15.61 -1.67
CA TRP A 828 -3.60 16.94 -2.05
C TRP A 828 -4.41 17.57 -0.92
N ALA A 829 -4.30 18.87 -0.72
CA ALA A 829 -5.16 19.64 0.18
C ALA A 829 -5.32 21.10 -0.29
N SER A 830 -6.37 21.79 0.17
CA SER A 830 -6.71 23.14 -0.30
C SER A 830 -7.17 24.09 0.80
N SER A 831 -7.22 25.39 0.46
CA SER A 831 -7.81 26.44 1.29
C SER A 831 -8.48 27.53 0.45
N ARG A 832 -9.59 28.07 0.95
CA ARG A 832 -10.32 29.21 0.39
C ARG A 832 -9.82 30.52 0.97
N SER A 833 -10.01 31.61 0.24
CA SER A 833 -10.07 32.95 0.86
C SER A 833 -11.52 33.38 1.12
N ARG A 834 -11.73 34.16 2.18
CA ARG A 834 -12.99 34.86 2.48
C ARG A 834 -13.11 36.19 1.74
N ASP A 835 -12.04 36.66 1.09
CA ASP A 835 -12.01 37.86 0.25
C ASP A 835 -11.89 37.42 -1.22
N GLU A 836 -12.93 37.68 -2.02
CA GLU A 836 -12.97 37.36 -3.45
C GLU A 836 -11.86 38.06 -4.27
N THR A 837 -11.18 39.08 -3.72
CA THR A 837 -10.03 39.73 -4.35
C THR A 837 -8.70 39.03 -4.08
N LEU A 838 -8.69 38.02 -3.20
CA LEU A 838 -7.54 37.17 -2.88
C LEU A 838 -7.77 35.74 -3.39
N PRO A 839 -6.73 35.06 -3.91
CA PRO A 839 -6.83 33.65 -4.27
C PRO A 839 -6.80 32.76 -3.03
N GLY A 840 -7.43 31.59 -3.10
CA GLY A 840 -7.16 30.48 -2.18
C GLY A 840 -5.81 29.82 -2.47
N TYR A 841 -5.57 28.64 -1.90
CA TYR A 841 -4.37 27.85 -2.15
C TYR A 841 -4.64 26.36 -2.38
N ILE A 842 -3.72 25.72 -3.11
CA ILE A 842 -3.60 24.27 -3.28
C ILE A 842 -2.20 23.83 -2.86
N SER A 843 -2.15 22.70 -2.16
CA SER A 843 -0.97 22.14 -1.51
C SER A 843 -0.81 20.67 -1.87
N GLY A 844 0.43 20.23 -2.07
CA GLY A 844 0.77 18.85 -2.41
C GLY A 844 1.89 18.31 -1.54
N TYR A 845 1.78 17.03 -1.12
CA TYR A 845 2.72 16.41 -0.19
C TYR A 845 3.15 15.02 -0.67
N SER A 846 4.42 14.68 -0.46
CA SER A 846 4.90 13.30 -0.62
C SER A 846 4.70 12.50 0.67
N LEU A 847 4.18 11.29 0.54
CA LEU A 847 3.94 10.35 1.63
C LEU A 847 5.00 9.24 1.63
N SER A 848 5.30 8.67 2.80
CA SER A 848 6.05 7.41 2.90
C SER A 848 5.16 6.23 2.48
N ALA A 849 5.78 5.06 2.23
CA ALA A 849 5.03 3.81 2.03
C ALA A 849 4.11 3.46 3.23
N THR A 850 4.43 3.95 4.44
CA THR A 850 3.60 3.81 5.64
C THR A 850 2.49 4.85 5.76
N GLY A 851 2.55 5.98 5.03
CA GLY A 851 1.57 7.08 5.09
C GLY A 851 1.99 8.31 5.91
N ALA A 852 3.24 8.40 6.36
CA ALA A 852 3.73 9.64 6.98
C ALA A 852 3.98 10.71 5.91
N ILE A 853 3.54 11.96 6.12
CA ILE A 853 3.97 13.08 5.27
C ILE A 853 5.47 13.26 5.45
N THR A 854 6.22 13.07 4.36
CA THR A 854 7.68 13.22 4.32
C THR A 854 8.09 14.65 3.97
N LYS A 855 7.29 15.35 3.16
CA LYS A 855 7.55 16.73 2.73
C LYS A 855 6.28 17.37 2.13
N GLN A 856 6.04 18.64 2.47
CA GLN A 856 5.20 19.54 1.66
C GLN A 856 6.02 19.98 0.43
N LEU A 857 5.53 19.62 -0.76
CA LEU A 857 6.26 19.77 -2.02
C LEU A 857 6.09 21.16 -2.61
N PHE A 858 4.88 21.70 -2.52
CA PHE A 858 4.50 23.05 -2.93
C PHE A 858 3.29 23.54 -2.13
N LEU A 859 3.09 24.85 -2.15
CA LEU A 859 1.89 25.55 -1.73
C LEU A 859 1.72 26.72 -2.72
N LEU A 860 0.62 26.72 -3.47
CA LEU A 860 0.43 27.56 -4.66
C LEU A 860 -0.95 28.21 -4.62
N ASN A 861 -1.05 29.45 -5.12
CA ASN A 861 -2.33 30.14 -5.24
C ASN A 861 -3.26 29.37 -6.21
N THR A 862 -4.54 29.22 -5.85
CA THR A 862 -5.58 28.81 -6.81
C THR A 862 -5.98 30.00 -7.71
N THR A 863 -6.78 29.75 -8.74
CA THR A 863 -7.14 30.76 -9.75
C THR A 863 -8.00 31.91 -9.18
N THR A 864 -8.76 31.61 -8.13
CA THR A 864 -9.81 32.40 -7.48
C THR A 864 -9.76 32.14 -5.97
N SER A 865 -10.61 32.81 -5.18
CA SER A 865 -10.78 32.53 -3.75
C SER A 865 -11.30 31.12 -3.45
N GLY A 866 -11.94 30.46 -4.42
CA GLY A 866 -12.70 29.21 -4.26
C GLY A 866 -14.19 29.43 -3.94
N GLY A 867 -14.56 30.61 -3.44
CA GLY A 867 -15.92 30.94 -2.98
C GLY A 867 -16.35 30.10 -1.78
N SER A 868 -17.28 29.17 -2.00
CA SER A 868 -17.72 28.12 -1.06
C SER A 868 -17.13 26.74 -1.33
N ALA A 869 -16.28 26.59 -2.38
CA ALA A 869 -15.69 25.32 -2.83
C ALA A 869 -14.17 25.27 -2.62
N ASN A 870 -13.38 25.13 -3.69
CA ASN A 870 -11.96 24.75 -3.67
C ASN A 870 -11.70 23.29 -3.23
N ALA A 871 -12.71 22.41 -3.32
CA ALA A 871 -12.58 20.98 -3.03
C ALA A 871 -11.60 20.30 -4.01
N VAL A 872 -10.93 19.21 -3.59
CA VAL A 872 -9.88 18.54 -4.37
C VAL A 872 -10.12 17.05 -4.54
N THR A 873 -10.25 16.59 -5.79
CA THR A 873 -10.57 15.19 -6.12
C THR A 873 -9.48 14.56 -6.99
N PRO A 874 -8.52 13.80 -6.40
CA PRO A 874 -7.42 13.18 -7.13
C PRO A 874 -7.92 12.17 -8.17
N ALA A 875 -7.23 12.08 -9.30
CA ALA A 875 -7.57 11.14 -10.35
C ALA A 875 -7.27 9.68 -9.93
N PRO A 876 -8.17 8.72 -10.20
CA PRO A 876 -7.95 7.32 -9.83
C PRO A 876 -6.83 6.68 -10.67
N PHE A 877 -6.64 7.14 -11.90
CA PHE A 877 -5.66 6.61 -12.86
C PHE A 877 -4.23 7.15 -12.68
N SER A 878 -4.03 8.30 -12.03
CA SER A 878 -2.70 8.92 -11.87
C SER A 878 -2.64 9.90 -10.70
N ASP A 879 -1.58 9.82 -9.89
CA ASP A 879 -1.33 10.82 -8.84
C ASP A 879 -0.99 12.21 -9.40
N GLU A 880 -0.64 12.31 -10.70
CA GLU A 880 -0.32 13.60 -11.32
C GLU A 880 -1.52 14.54 -11.39
N PHE A 881 -2.76 14.04 -11.48
CA PHE A 881 -3.92 14.87 -11.75
C PHE A 881 -4.87 14.98 -10.54
N VAL A 882 -5.42 16.18 -10.35
CA VAL A 882 -6.47 16.46 -9.37
C VAL A 882 -7.51 17.40 -9.98
N ALA A 883 -8.79 17.07 -9.81
CA ALA A 883 -9.88 17.97 -10.14
C ALA A 883 -10.09 18.97 -8.99
N LEU A 884 -10.38 20.22 -9.33
CA LEU A 884 -10.65 21.31 -8.39
C LEU A 884 -11.87 22.11 -8.85
N THR A 885 -12.79 22.37 -7.92
CA THR A 885 -14.05 23.10 -8.15
C THR A 885 -14.04 24.50 -7.56
N ASP A 886 -14.69 25.45 -8.22
CA ASP A 886 -14.83 26.83 -7.77
C ASP A 886 -16.26 27.34 -7.95
N THR A 887 -16.65 28.33 -7.12
CA THR A 887 -17.97 28.98 -7.12
C THR A 887 -17.91 30.50 -7.27
N GLN A 888 -16.73 31.10 -7.41
CA GLN A 888 -16.57 32.55 -7.64
C GLN A 888 -16.69 32.88 -9.14
N GLU A 889 -16.13 32.04 -10.00
CA GLU A 889 -16.20 32.10 -11.47
C GLU A 889 -16.91 30.87 -12.07
N GLU A 890 -17.38 29.96 -11.22
CA GLU A 890 -18.18 28.77 -11.54
C GLU A 890 -17.49 27.80 -12.53
N PHE A 891 -16.35 27.24 -12.13
CA PHE A 891 -15.54 26.36 -12.97
C PHE A 891 -15.16 25.01 -12.34
N LEU A 892 -14.83 24.06 -13.22
CA LEU A 892 -13.98 22.90 -12.93
C LEU A 892 -12.59 23.13 -13.54
N GLN A 893 -11.53 22.83 -12.80
CA GLN A 893 -10.15 22.77 -13.29
C GLN A 893 -9.55 21.39 -13.08
N ILE A 894 -8.72 20.93 -14.02
CA ILE A 894 -7.74 19.88 -13.74
C ILE A 894 -6.39 20.55 -13.51
N TRP A 895 -5.81 20.30 -12.34
CA TRP A 895 -4.43 20.60 -12.01
C TRP A 895 -3.55 19.39 -12.26
N ARG A 896 -2.32 19.61 -12.72
CA ARG A 896 -1.28 18.60 -12.89
C ARG A 896 -0.07 18.91 -12.03
N TYR A 897 0.34 17.95 -11.20
CA TYR A 897 1.64 17.94 -10.52
C TYR A 897 2.77 17.73 -11.54
N ALA A 898 3.75 18.62 -11.51
CA ALA A 898 4.84 18.68 -12.48
C ALA A 898 6.22 18.76 -11.80
N ASN A 899 7.21 18.14 -12.43
CA ASN A 899 8.64 18.30 -12.11
C ASN A 899 9.03 18.06 -10.63
N GLY A 900 8.27 17.24 -9.91
CA GLY A 900 8.59 16.82 -8.53
C GLY A 900 8.42 17.89 -7.44
N THR A 901 7.98 19.11 -7.79
CA THR A 901 8.05 20.29 -6.89
C THR A 901 7.01 21.38 -7.15
N THR A 902 6.09 21.23 -8.10
CA THR A 902 5.09 22.27 -8.41
C THR A 902 3.84 21.65 -9.06
N ALA A 903 2.77 22.42 -9.25
CA ALA A 903 1.58 22.01 -9.98
C ALA A 903 1.03 23.19 -10.81
N GLU A 904 0.36 22.90 -11.92
CA GLU A 904 -0.21 23.90 -12.82
C GLU A 904 -1.60 23.49 -13.32
N VAL A 905 -2.45 24.46 -13.64
CA VAL A 905 -3.74 24.21 -14.32
C VAL A 905 -3.45 23.76 -15.74
N VAL A 906 -3.90 22.55 -16.10
CA VAL A 906 -3.78 22.01 -17.46
C VAL A 906 -5.07 22.12 -18.26
N ALA A 907 -6.22 22.07 -17.59
CA ALA A 907 -7.54 22.21 -18.21
C ALA A 907 -8.49 23.04 -17.32
N ARG A 908 -9.42 23.78 -17.93
CA ARG A 908 -10.52 24.50 -17.27
C ARG A 908 -11.79 24.37 -18.10
N LEU A 909 -12.92 24.24 -17.41
CA LEU A 909 -14.28 24.32 -17.97
C LEU A 909 -15.12 25.26 -17.11
N ASP A 910 -15.51 26.39 -17.69
CA ASP A 910 -16.47 27.34 -17.11
C ASP A 910 -17.90 26.89 -17.36
N LEU A 911 -18.76 26.90 -16.34
CA LEU A 911 -20.15 26.43 -16.44
C LEU A 911 -21.19 27.55 -16.25
N GLN A 912 -20.95 28.51 -15.36
CA GLN A 912 -21.60 29.84 -15.31
C GLN A 912 -23.14 29.82 -15.43
N ASP A 913 -23.81 29.02 -14.59
CA ASP A 913 -25.27 28.86 -14.55
C ASP A 913 -25.93 29.25 -13.20
N GLY A 914 -25.17 29.76 -12.23
CA GLY A 914 -25.65 30.33 -10.98
C GLY A 914 -25.62 29.37 -9.79
N GLY A 915 -24.74 28.36 -9.81
CA GLY A 915 -24.69 27.37 -8.73
C GLY A 915 -23.63 26.26 -8.82
N CYS A 916 -22.89 26.18 -9.93
CA CYS A 916 -21.68 25.35 -10.01
C CYS A 916 -20.49 26.07 -9.32
N CYS A 917 -19.48 25.39 -8.79
CA CYS A 917 -19.28 23.94 -8.73
C CYS A 917 -18.94 23.53 -7.30
N ALA A 918 -19.61 22.51 -6.77
CA ALA A 918 -19.47 22.10 -5.37
C ALA A 918 -18.27 21.17 -5.14
N ASN A 919 -18.43 19.86 -5.37
CA ASN A 919 -17.31 18.91 -5.49
C ASN A 919 -17.45 18.08 -6.79
N ALA A 920 -16.43 17.26 -7.09
CA ALA A 920 -16.41 16.37 -8.24
C ALA A 920 -16.15 14.91 -7.82
N VAL A 921 -16.50 13.95 -8.69
CA VAL A 921 -16.19 12.52 -8.51
C VAL A 921 -15.83 11.87 -9.86
N TRP A 922 -14.75 11.10 -9.91
CA TRP A 922 -14.27 10.41 -11.11
C TRP A 922 -14.96 9.06 -11.33
N ILE A 923 -15.36 8.77 -12.57
CA ILE A 923 -16.21 7.61 -12.92
C ILE A 923 -15.37 6.40 -13.38
N ASP A 924 -14.16 6.57 -13.90
CA ASP A 924 -13.33 5.50 -14.51
C ASP A 924 -12.46 4.73 -13.50
#